data_AF-A0A1V4R5H0-F1
#
_entry.id   AF-A0A1V4R5H0-F1
#
_cell.length_a   1.000
_cell.length_b   1.000
_cell.length_c   1.000
_cell.angle_alpha   90.00
_cell.angle_beta   90.00
_cell.angle_gamma   90.00
#
_symmetry.space_group_name_H-M   'P 1'
#
loop_
_entity.id
_entity.type
_entity.pdbx_description
1 polymer ?
#
loop_
_entity_poly.entity_id
_entity_poly.type
_entity_poly.pdbx_seq_one_letter_code
_entity_poly.pdbx_strand_id
1 'polypeptide(L)'
;PDGTYPSPYDGQIVTTGGIVNAVDFNNGRFFITSSWGGEWNGIYIYDNDQNVAVGDSVIIEAEVYEYWGFTELSNLISCNTISSGNVIPATGFTSISNAINEAGESTRIAIGFQNNLTITQTYDEWGQWKVADATGECTISTGFVNLEELDIPIIEGYPLSAVGGFVTYFWEEFQLNTGLYGIQSAPDDHIISISEHFIFSSEEFEIPIYHTVFNDGQVQSYQFELQYNSDVIEYIDYETSGTLSANGTIEVEQIGQGIISISYNGNFSFENMEILLKLNFSGLESGSGELEFSEFLINNTSVEYFSVEEIILQLESIPIGDTLTIIQRPIMNIPQITIPNEEFTIECLAGESTTGWIAELTHFSKVVPLNISNTIFDPDLDRWKLIVSAPIPDIYELYDLVVSADGIVTDTTRNAVHLIPEIKTDYSFIHITDTHLPTHIFYPDPASLSDSTEVEDLREVIKDINLIHPEFVLLTGDLVNEGEMEEFENRRVYTKAQKLLEELEVPLYLTSGNHDLGGWDSTPPSQGTARRDWWRFFGWSWLLDPPATDPYYTQNYSFDYGPIHFIGMEAYLNYDSYMYNIYGSESFTDLQIQWLENDLAQASGSESQVIFYHYDFSEQIDLDQMEIEMALYGHIHSNSGSITSPPYNLSTESTCDGNRAYRIINVDDGSLEPTNTIYAGWNGEELNATFTPENNGSADSLFCYIENSQNLSFTDAQLKFIMPANAEEYLVNNGTLTQIDDSGAFAVCYISVNIPANENLSVSVVAGFNASTENIIVPQDFQLTNYPNPFNPSTTISFSLIQTSSFVTLGIYNLKGQRVKDLSSSLCHPESVGGRGEIKYSVNWDGTDDNGIGVSSGIYFIKLKSGDQENSKKIMLLK
;
A
#
# COMPACT_ATOMS: atom_id res chain seq x y z
N PRO A 1 -51.89 -11.89 1.40
CA PRO A 1 -52.48 -10.74 2.08
C PRO A 1 -53.77 -11.16 2.81
N ASP A 2 -53.72 -11.40 4.11
CA ASP A 2 -54.94 -11.28 4.92
C ASP A 2 -55.29 -9.80 5.25
N GLY A 3 -54.34 -8.86 5.09
CA GLY A 3 -54.65 -7.48 4.66
C GLY A 3 -54.80 -6.47 5.79
N THR A 4 -53.87 -6.50 6.72
CA THR A 4 -53.83 -5.83 8.02
C THR A 4 -52.47 -5.15 8.26
N TYR A 5 -51.73 -4.86 7.18
CA TYR A 5 -50.84 -3.69 7.09
C TYR A 5 -51.62 -2.46 6.59
N PRO A 6 -51.51 -1.29 7.26
CA PRO A 6 -50.88 -1.10 8.57
C PRO A 6 -51.71 -1.77 9.69
N SER A 7 -51.07 -2.09 10.83
CA SER A 7 -51.77 -2.59 12.02
C SER A 7 -53.01 -1.74 12.30
N PRO A 8 -54.16 -2.35 12.65
CA PRO A 8 -55.34 -1.59 13.01
C PRO A 8 -55.16 -0.76 14.30
N TYR A 9 -54.02 -0.94 14.98
CA TYR A 9 -53.63 -0.21 16.19
C TYR A 9 -52.57 0.87 15.94
N ASP A 10 -52.11 1.11 14.71
CA ASP A 10 -51.12 2.16 14.41
C ASP A 10 -51.50 3.53 15.01
N GLY A 11 -50.56 4.14 15.73
CA GLY A 11 -50.72 5.38 16.49
C GLY A 11 -51.62 5.28 17.74
N GLN A 12 -52.05 4.08 18.14
CA GLN A 12 -52.84 3.85 19.36
C GLN A 12 -51.95 3.37 20.50
N ILE A 13 -52.28 3.81 21.72
CA ILE A 13 -51.72 3.26 22.94
C ILE A 13 -52.43 1.93 23.24
N VAL A 14 -51.65 0.86 23.35
CA VAL A 14 -52.12 -0.48 23.70
C VAL A 14 -51.50 -0.96 25.00
N THR A 15 -52.21 -1.82 25.72
CA THR A 15 -51.64 -2.60 26.82
C THR A 15 -51.55 -4.05 26.39
N THR A 16 -50.35 -4.61 26.35
CA THR A 16 -50.08 -6.00 25.97
C THR A 16 -49.02 -6.61 26.88
N GLY A 17 -48.71 -7.89 26.72
CA GLY A 17 -47.71 -8.55 27.53
C GLY A 17 -47.21 -9.85 26.92
N GLY A 18 -46.03 -10.27 27.34
CA GLY A 18 -45.33 -11.43 26.80
C GLY A 18 -44.16 -11.82 27.68
N ILE A 19 -43.47 -12.90 27.28
CA ILE A 19 -42.22 -13.34 27.86
C ILE A 19 -41.09 -12.72 27.04
N VAL A 20 -40.22 -11.96 27.70
CA VAL A 20 -38.98 -11.44 27.13
C VAL A 20 -38.14 -12.62 26.64
N ASN A 21 -37.93 -12.68 25.33
CA ASN A 21 -37.29 -13.81 24.65
C ASN A 21 -35.84 -13.46 24.29
N ALA A 22 -35.59 -12.21 23.88
CA ALA A 22 -34.26 -11.68 23.63
C ALA A 22 -34.16 -10.23 24.11
N VAL A 23 -32.97 -9.84 24.55
CA VAL A 23 -32.61 -8.50 25.04
C VAL A 23 -31.33 -8.04 24.33
N ASP A 24 -30.92 -6.80 24.57
CA ASP A 24 -29.67 -6.20 24.07
C ASP A 24 -29.56 -6.11 22.54
N PHE A 25 -30.69 -6.09 21.84
CA PHE A 25 -30.71 -5.84 20.39
C PHE A 25 -30.37 -4.38 20.08
N ASN A 26 -29.39 -4.12 19.21
CA ASN A 26 -29.02 -2.78 18.73
C ASN A 26 -29.06 -1.69 19.84
N ASN A 27 -28.19 -1.83 20.84
CA ASN A 27 -28.04 -0.91 21.99
C ASN A 27 -29.18 -0.95 23.03
N GLY A 28 -29.70 -2.13 23.37
CA GLY A 28 -30.53 -2.32 24.57
C GLY A 28 -32.03 -2.59 24.33
N ARG A 29 -32.45 -2.82 23.08
CA ARG A 29 -33.84 -3.14 22.74
C ARG A 29 -34.14 -4.61 22.99
N PHE A 30 -35.41 -4.96 23.10
CA PHE A 30 -35.81 -6.32 23.45
C PHE A 30 -37.06 -6.80 22.72
N PHE A 31 -37.27 -8.10 22.78
CA PHE A 31 -38.35 -8.80 22.09
C PHE A 31 -39.17 -9.59 23.10
N ILE A 32 -40.50 -9.50 23.00
CA ILE A 32 -41.41 -10.32 23.81
C ILE A 32 -42.14 -11.32 22.92
N THR A 33 -42.41 -12.51 23.46
CA THR A 33 -43.15 -13.58 22.76
C THR A 33 -44.35 -14.00 23.60
N SER A 34 -45.43 -14.48 22.97
CA SER A 34 -46.55 -15.00 23.75
C SER A 34 -46.22 -16.39 24.31
N SER A 35 -46.79 -16.73 25.46
CA SER A 35 -46.60 -18.04 26.13
C SER A 35 -46.96 -19.28 25.30
N TRP A 36 -47.56 -19.11 24.12
CA TRP A 36 -47.96 -20.21 23.23
C TRP A 36 -46.87 -20.65 22.25
N GLY A 37 -45.84 -19.82 21.98
CA GLY A 37 -44.77 -20.12 21.02
C GLY A 37 -45.26 -20.35 19.58
N GLY A 38 -44.38 -20.84 18.71
CA GLY A 38 -44.68 -21.09 17.29
C GLY A 38 -44.19 -19.98 16.35
N GLU A 39 -44.46 -20.15 15.06
CA GLU A 39 -44.05 -19.21 14.01
C GLU A 39 -44.76 -17.87 14.21
N TRP A 40 -44.09 -16.77 13.87
CA TRP A 40 -44.68 -15.44 13.89
C TRP A 40 -45.28 -15.16 15.28
N ASN A 41 -44.47 -15.27 16.33
CA ASN A 41 -44.94 -15.10 17.70
C ASN A 41 -44.00 -14.25 18.56
N GLY A 42 -43.82 -12.99 18.17
CA GLY A 42 -43.12 -12.01 19.00
C GLY A 42 -43.26 -10.57 18.53
N ILE A 43 -43.18 -9.62 19.46
CA ILE A 43 -43.29 -8.17 19.21
C ILE A 43 -41.97 -7.51 19.58
N TYR A 44 -41.52 -6.58 18.74
CA TYR A 44 -40.33 -5.78 18.96
C TYR A 44 -40.65 -4.57 19.83
N ILE A 45 -39.82 -4.34 20.84
CA ILE A 45 -39.94 -3.21 21.75
C ILE A 45 -38.80 -2.24 21.45
N TYR A 46 -39.13 -1.11 20.84
CA TYR A 46 -38.20 -0.04 20.51
C TYR A 46 -38.00 0.87 21.74
N ASP A 47 -37.32 0.35 22.76
CA ASP A 47 -36.98 1.07 23.99
C ASP A 47 -35.71 0.49 24.62
N ASN A 48 -34.82 1.37 25.09
CA ASN A 48 -33.52 0.99 25.64
C ASN A 48 -33.43 1.24 27.16
N ASP A 49 -34.47 1.82 27.77
CA ASP A 49 -34.44 2.31 29.14
C ASP A 49 -35.00 1.29 30.16
N GLN A 50 -35.51 0.15 29.69
CA GLN A 50 -36.07 -0.90 30.55
C GLN A 50 -35.00 -1.91 31.00
N ASN A 51 -34.94 -2.16 32.30
CA ASN A 51 -34.13 -3.23 32.87
C ASN A 51 -34.94 -4.54 32.96
N VAL A 52 -35.02 -5.26 31.85
CA VAL A 52 -35.71 -6.56 31.73
C VAL A 52 -34.71 -7.68 31.43
N ALA A 53 -34.99 -8.89 31.89
CA ALA A 53 -34.16 -10.07 31.61
C ALA A 53 -34.90 -11.09 30.73
N VAL A 54 -34.15 -11.88 29.96
CA VAL A 54 -34.70 -13.05 29.25
C VAL A 54 -35.45 -13.96 30.23
N GLY A 55 -36.66 -14.35 29.87
CA GLY A 55 -37.58 -15.11 30.72
C GLY A 55 -38.47 -14.26 31.64
N ASP A 56 -38.34 -12.93 31.65
CA ASP A 56 -39.29 -12.06 32.33
C ASP A 56 -40.64 -12.03 31.61
N SER A 57 -41.74 -12.23 32.34
CA SER A 57 -43.08 -11.96 31.84
C SER A 57 -43.44 -10.52 32.16
N VAL A 58 -43.67 -9.71 31.14
CA VAL A 58 -43.90 -8.26 31.27
C VAL A 58 -45.30 -7.88 30.79
N ILE A 59 -45.86 -6.83 31.39
CA ILE A 59 -47.01 -6.09 30.87
C ILE A 59 -46.52 -4.70 30.46
N ILE A 60 -46.72 -4.36 29.19
CA ILE A 60 -46.26 -3.13 28.55
C ILE A 60 -47.47 -2.31 28.12
N GLU A 61 -47.46 -1.02 28.43
CA GLU A 61 -48.33 -0.02 27.85
C GLU A 61 -47.48 0.91 26.97
N ALA A 62 -47.75 0.95 25.67
CA ALA A 62 -46.92 1.64 24.68
C ALA A 62 -47.75 2.04 23.44
N GLU A 63 -47.23 2.95 22.64
CA GLU A 63 -47.78 3.29 21.33
C GLU A 63 -47.39 2.23 20.30
N VAL A 64 -48.33 1.79 19.47
CA VAL A 64 -48.05 0.94 18.31
C VAL A 64 -47.57 1.84 17.17
N TYR A 65 -46.42 1.52 16.60
CA TYR A 65 -45.82 2.26 15.49
C TYR A 65 -45.59 1.34 14.28
N GLU A 66 -45.91 1.84 13.10
CA GLU A 66 -45.67 1.17 11.82
C GLU A 66 -44.53 1.83 11.05
N TYR A 67 -43.48 1.05 10.76
CA TYR A 67 -42.32 1.47 10.02
C TYR A 67 -42.15 0.61 8.76
N TRP A 68 -42.55 1.13 7.60
CA TRP A 68 -42.38 0.48 6.28
C TRP A 68 -42.89 -0.97 6.16
N GLY A 69 -43.95 -1.33 6.88
CA GLY A 69 -44.46 -2.72 6.90
C GLY A 69 -44.08 -3.50 8.16
N PHE A 70 -43.35 -2.89 9.09
CA PHE A 70 -42.91 -3.50 10.34
C PHE A 70 -43.59 -2.85 11.55
N THR A 71 -44.23 -3.65 12.43
CA THR A 71 -44.94 -3.14 13.61
C THR A 71 -44.07 -3.28 14.85
N GLU A 72 -43.93 -2.19 15.58
CA GLU A 72 -43.20 -2.15 16.85
C GLU A 72 -44.00 -1.47 17.95
N LEU A 73 -43.57 -1.66 19.20
CA LEU A 73 -44.03 -0.85 20.34
C LEU A 73 -42.96 0.18 20.68
N SER A 74 -43.32 1.45 20.63
CA SER A 74 -42.45 2.59 20.93
C SER A 74 -43.14 3.54 21.91
N ASN A 75 -42.42 4.57 22.38
CA ASN A 75 -42.93 5.55 23.35
C ASN A 75 -43.56 4.90 24.59
N LEU A 76 -42.82 4.02 25.27
CA LEU A 76 -43.35 3.23 26.39
C LEU A 76 -43.87 4.14 27.52
N ILE A 77 -45.11 3.89 27.93
CA ILE A 77 -45.77 4.54 29.06
C ILE A 77 -45.48 3.76 30.36
N SER A 78 -45.49 2.43 30.28
CA SER A 78 -45.05 1.58 31.39
C SER A 78 -44.58 0.19 30.90
N CYS A 79 -43.61 -0.38 31.62
CA CYS A 79 -43.19 -1.77 31.50
C CYS A 79 -43.10 -2.37 32.90
N ASN A 80 -43.92 -3.39 33.20
CA ASN A 80 -43.98 -4.01 34.52
C ASN A 80 -43.68 -5.50 34.44
N THR A 81 -42.62 -5.96 35.10
CA THR A 81 -42.32 -7.38 35.25
C THR A 81 -43.28 -8.04 36.25
N ILE A 82 -44.00 -9.07 35.80
CA ILE A 82 -45.00 -9.83 36.55
C ILE A 82 -44.38 -11.08 37.18
N SER A 83 -43.48 -11.75 36.46
CA SER A 83 -42.70 -12.90 36.94
C SER A 83 -41.37 -12.99 36.17
N SER A 84 -40.37 -13.65 36.75
CA SER A 84 -39.05 -13.82 36.16
C SER A 84 -38.68 -15.31 36.04
N GLY A 85 -37.78 -15.64 35.11
CA GLY A 85 -37.29 -17.01 34.90
C GLY A 85 -38.31 -17.97 34.29
N ASN A 86 -39.25 -17.45 33.51
CA ASN A 86 -40.20 -18.27 32.76
C ASN A 86 -39.49 -18.99 31.60
N VAL A 87 -39.97 -20.18 31.26
CA VAL A 87 -39.46 -20.94 30.10
C VAL A 87 -39.79 -20.19 28.82
N ILE A 88 -38.78 -20.00 27.97
CA ILE A 88 -38.95 -19.40 26.65
C ILE A 88 -39.74 -20.37 25.75
N PRO A 89 -40.87 -19.95 25.16
CA PRO A 89 -41.63 -20.78 24.22
C PRO A 89 -40.80 -21.13 22.98
N ALA A 90 -40.97 -22.35 22.46
CA ALA A 90 -40.23 -22.79 21.27
C ALA A 90 -40.60 -21.97 20.02
N THR A 91 -39.59 -21.60 19.24
CA THR A 91 -39.73 -20.95 17.93
C THR A 91 -40.34 -21.92 16.91
N GLY A 92 -41.28 -21.45 16.09
CA GLY A 92 -41.81 -22.24 14.98
C GLY A 92 -41.04 -22.00 13.69
N PHE A 93 -41.07 -22.99 12.79
CA PHE A 93 -40.29 -22.98 11.56
C PHE A 93 -41.15 -22.77 10.31
N THR A 94 -40.63 -22.00 9.35
CA THR A 94 -41.24 -21.75 8.04
C THR A 94 -40.19 -21.83 6.91
N SER A 95 -40.59 -21.68 5.64
CA SER A 95 -39.65 -21.60 4.52
C SER A 95 -39.15 -20.17 4.33
N ILE A 96 -37.93 -19.99 3.81
CA ILE A 96 -37.36 -18.66 3.59
C ILE A 96 -38.25 -17.81 2.70
N SER A 97 -38.78 -18.37 1.61
CA SER A 97 -39.72 -17.65 0.74
C SER A 97 -40.95 -17.14 1.48
N ASN A 98 -41.46 -17.86 2.49
CA ASN A 98 -42.64 -17.44 3.25
C ASN A 98 -42.30 -16.38 4.29
N ALA A 99 -41.08 -16.41 4.83
CA ALA A 99 -40.56 -15.38 5.73
C ALA A 99 -40.35 -14.05 5.01
N ILE A 100 -39.75 -14.08 3.82
CA ILE A 100 -39.43 -12.85 3.06
C ILE A 100 -40.61 -12.29 2.25
N ASN A 101 -41.64 -13.09 1.93
CA ASN A 101 -42.80 -12.66 1.13
C ASN A 101 -44.05 -12.30 1.98
N GLU A 102 -43.90 -11.96 3.26
CA GLU A 102 -44.95 -11.27 4.04
C GLU A 102 -46.26 -12.08 4.18
N ALA A 103 -46.19 -13.38 4.54
CA ALA A 103 -47.37 -14.20 4.81
C ALA A 103 -47.90 -14.10 6.26
N GLY A 104 -47.22 -13.36 7.13
CA GLY A 104 -47.63 -13.04 8.49
C GLY A 104 -47.26 -11.59 8.81
N GLU A 105 -48.22 -10.79 9.24
CA GLU A 105 -48.04 -9.35 9.40
C GLU A 105 -47.26 -9.01 10.67
N SER A 106 -46.12 -8.34 10.47
CA SER A 106 -45.51 -7.19 11.17
C SER A 106 -45.54 -7.08 12.72
N THR A 107 -46.51 -7.64 13.44
CA THR A 107 -46.56 -7.72 14.92
C THR A 107 -45.91 -8.97 15.49
N ARG A 108 -45.31 -9.78 14.62
CA ARG A 108 -44.99 -11.17 14.88
C ARG A 108 -43.69 -11.48 14.18
N ILE A 109 -42.60 -11.62 14.92
CA ILE A 109 -41.26 -11.58 14.30
C ILE A 109 -40.35 -12.75 14.66
N ALA A 110 -40.73 -13.60 15.62
CA ALA A 110 -39.95 -14.81 15.93
C ALA A 110 -40.24 -15.94 14.93
N ILE A 111 -39.24 -16.36 14.14
CA ILE A 111 -39.32 -17.48 13.19
C ILE A 111 -38.01 -18.28 13.17
N GLY A 112 -38.04 -19.48 12.59
CA GLY A 112 -36.84 -20.19 12.21
C GLY A 112 -36.95 -20.88 10.85
N PHE A 113 -35.80 -21.26 10.31
CA PHE A 113 -35.64 -22.11 9.15
C PHE A 113 -35.08 -23.46 9.60
N GLN A 114 -35.48 -24.55 8.93
CA GLN A 114 -34.98 -25.89 9.26
C GLN A 114 -34.93 -26.79 8.03
N ASN A 115 -34.01 -27.75 8.05
CA ASN A 115 -33.74 -28.76 7.02
C ASN A 115 -33.22 -28.18 5.69
N ASN A 116 -32.07 -28.68 5.24
CA ASN A 116 -31.42 -28.34 3.96
C ASN A 116 -31.09 -26.84 3.83
N LEU A 117 -30.52 -26.26 4.88
CA LEU A 117 -29.97 -24.91 4.82
C LEU A 117 -28.50 -24.95 4.43
N THR A 118 -28.08 -24.00 3.63
CA THR A 118 -26.68 -23.84 3.22
C THR A 118 -26.30 -22.38 3.27
N ILE A 119 -25.11 -22.08 3.78
CA ILE A 119 -24.54 -20.74 3.73
C ILE A 119 -24.20 -20.41 2.28
N THR A 120 -24.65 -19.27 1.77
CA THR A 120 -24.48 -18.87 0.36
C THR A 120 -23.65 -17.62 0.19
N GLN A 121 -23.38 -16.89 1.27
CA GLN A 121 -22.51 -15.74 1.28
C GLN A 121 -21.86 -15.65 2.67
N THR A 122 -20.55 -15.40 2.69
CA THR A 122 -19.79 -15.06 3.91
C THR A 122 -20.11 -13.65 4.39
N TYR A 123 -19.36 -13.15 5.37
CA TYR A 123 -19.49 -11.77 5.85
C TYR A 123 -19.38 -10.76 4.71
N ASP A 124 -20.29 -9.79 4.70
CA ASP A 124 -20.17 -8.55 3.94
C ASP A 124 -19.53 -7.44 4.80
N GLU A 125 -19.39 -6.25 4.23
CA GLU A 125 -18.80 -5.06 4.88
C GLU A 125 -19.52 -4.63 6.18
N TRP A 126 -20.68 -5.22 6.50
CA TRP A 126 -21.46 -4.93 7.71
C TRP A 126 -21.52 -6.13 8.68
N GLY A 127 -20.72 -7.17 8.44
CA GLY A 127 -20.72 -8.43 9.20
C GLY A 127 -21.94 -9.31 8.96
N GLN A 128 -22.76 -9.02 7.94
CA GLN A 128 -23.95 -9.82 7.60
C GLN A 128 -23.58 -10.97 6.68
N TRP A 129 -24.31 -12.08 6.77
CA TRP A 129 -24.07 -13.28 5.95
C TRP A 129 -25.38 -13.88 5.48
N LYS A 130 -25.36 -14.82 4.54
CA LYS A 130 -26.59 -15.36 3.94
C LYS A 130 -26.73 -16.85 4.05
N VAL A 131 -27.97 -17.28 4.25
CA VAL A 131 -28.38 -18.68 4.24
C VAL A 131 -29.51 -18.89 3.23
N ALA A 132 -29.48 -20.02 2.53
CA ALA A 132 -30.53 -20.40 1.59
C ALA A 132 -31.12 -21.78 1.91
N ASP A 133 -32.41 -21.93 1.57
CA ASP A 133 -33.13 -23.19 1.47
C ASP A 133 -33.59 -23.40 0.01
N ALA A 134 -34.35 -24.46 -0.26
CA ALA A 134 -34.86 -24.74 -1.61
C ALA A 134 -35.87 -23.70 -2.15
N THR A 135 -36.28 -22.71 -1.34
CA THR A 135 -37.33 -21.73 -1.63
C THR A 135 -36.79 -20.31 -1.80
N GLY A 136 -35.64 -19.98 -1.22
CA GLY A 136 -35.00 -18.67 -1.34
C GLY A 136 -33.79 -18.49 -0.43
N GLU A 137 -33.29 -17.26 -0.38
CA GLU A 137 -32.15 -16.84 0.43
C GLU A 137 -32.59 -15.78 1.45
N CYS A 138 -31.97 -15.77 2.63
CA CYS A 138 -32.24 -14.84 3.71
C CYS A 138 -30.93 -14.30 4.29
N THR A 139 -30.87 -12.99 4.47
CA THR A 139 -29.77 -12.30 5.13
C THR A 139 -29.88 -12.47 6.64
N ILE A 140 -28.79 -12.90 7.26
CA ILE A 140 -28.58 -13.00 8.69
C ILE A 140 -27.83 -11.76 9.17
N SER A 141 -28.47 -11.00 10.04
CA SER A 141 -27.97 -9.71 10.53
C SER A 141 -27.38 -9.82 11.94
N THR A 142 -26.48 -8.90 12.27
CA THR A 142 -25.63 -8.89 13.47
C THR A 142 -26.32 -8.36 14.73
N GLY A 143 -27.62 -8.08 14.68
CA GLY A 143 -28.29 -7.29 15.72
C GLY A 143 -28.32 -7.89 17.13
N PHE A 144 -28.05 -9.19 17.32
CA PHE A 144 -27.87 -9.83 18.64
C PHE A 144 -26.47 -10.36 18.90
N VAL A 145 -25.88 -10.99 17.87
CA VAL A 145 -24.52 -11.48 17.91
C VAL A 145 -23.88 -11.13 16.59
N ASN A 146 -22.73 -10.45 16.65
CA ASN A 146 -21.85 -10.33 15.52
C ASN A 146 -20.87 -11.50 15.59
N LEU A 147 -21.02 -12.47 14.69
CA LEU A 147 -20.17 -13.67 14.69
C LEU A 147 -18.74 -13.34 14.24
N GLU A 148 -18.58 -12.30 13.41
CA GLU A 148 -17.28 -11.81 12.96
C GLU A 148 -16.50 -11.21 14.14
N GLU A 149 -17.14 -10.39 14.98
CA GLU A 149 -16.54 -9.86 16.23
C GLU A 149 -16.19 -10.94 17.27
N LEU A 150 -16.74 -12.14 17.12
CA LEU A 150 -16.42 -13.30 17.96
C LEU A 150 -15.39 -14.23 17.32
N ASP A 151 -14.79 -13.82 16.19
CA ASP A 151 -13.84 -14.60 15.39
C ASP A 151 -14.41 -15.95 14.90
N ILE A 152 -15.74 -16.07 14.80
CA ILE A 152 -16.39 -17.31 14.36
C ILE A 152 -16.42 -17.33 12.83
N PRO A 153 -15.86 -18.36 12.17
CA PRO A 153 -15.85 -18.43 10.70
C PRO A 153 -17.23 -18.77 10.13
N ILE A 154 -17.58 -18.10 9.03
CA ILE A 154 -18.74 -18.43 8.19
C ILE A 154 -18.23 -18.81 6.80
N ILE A 155 -18.47 -20.07 6.41
CA ILE A 155 -17.91 -20.66 5.19
C ILE A 155 -19.04 -20.91 4.19
N GLU A 156 -18.89 -20.37 2.98
CA GLU A 156 -19.82 -20.63 1.88
C GLU A 156 -19.93 -22.14 1.61
N GLY A 157 -21.15 -22.65 1.49
CA GLY A 157 -21.44 -24.06 1.31
C GLY A 157 -21.59 -24.85 2.61
N TYR A 158 -21.33 -24.27 3.78
CA TYR A 158 -21.52 -24.97 5.07
C TYR A 158 -23.00 -25.26 5.33
N PRO A 159 -23.37 -26.51 5.70
CA PRO A 159 -24.76 -26.89 5.91
C PRO A 159 -25.24 -26.63 7.34
N LEU A 160 -26.47 -26.13 7.46
CA LEU A 160 -27.13 -25.86 8.74
C LEU A 160 -28.38 -26.74 8.87
N SER A 161 -28.64 -27.27 10.07
CA SER A 161 -29.89 -27.97 10.38
C SER A 161 -31.02 -27.00 10.66
N ALA A 162 -30.71 -25.87 11.30
CA ALA A 162 -31.67 -24.81 11.61
C ALA A 162 -31.00 -23.45 11.83
N VAL A 163 -31.73 -22.38 11.55
CA VAL A 163 -31.39 -21.01 11.98
C VAL A 163 -32.68 -20.35 12.49
N GLY A 164 -32.70 -19.94 13.76
CA GLY A 164 -33.84 -19.30 14.41
C GLY A 164 -33.51 -17.90 14.89
N GLY A 165 -34.47 -16.98 14.79
CA GLY A 165 -34.24 -15.59 15.16
C GLY A 165 -35.47 -14.71 15.04
N PHE A 166 -35.21 -13.40 15.00
CA PHE A 166 -36.24 -12.38 14.88
C PHE A 166 -36.10 -11.62 13.56
N VAL A 167 -37.20 -11.57 12.81
CA VAL A 167 -37.27 -10.81 11.57
C VAL A 167 -37.22 -9.32 11.87
N THR A 168 -36.41 -8.59 11.14
CA THR A 168 -36.43 -7.13 11.09
C THR A 168 -36.47 -6.67 9.65
N TYR A 169 -36.79 -5.39 9.45
CA TYR A 169 -36.80 -4.77 8.13
C TYR A 169 -35.80 -3.62 8.11
N PHE A 170 -34.87 -3.66 7.17
CA PHE A 170 -33.81 -2.65 7.03
C PHE A 170 -33.41 -2.51 5.56
N TRP A 171 -33.23 -1.26 5.09
CA TRP A 171 -32.89 -0.93 3.68
C TRP A 171 -33.69 -1.67 2.59
N GLU A 172 -35.00 -1.73 2.74
CA GLU A 172 -35.90 -2.42 1.80
C GLU A 172 -35.78 -3.96 1.77
N GLU A 173 -35.10 -4.56 2.75
CA GLU A 173 -34.92 -6.01 2.87
C GLU A 173 -35.37 -6.55 4.24
N PHE A 174 -36.00 -7.73 4.23
CA PHE A 174 -36.27 -8.49 5.45
C PHE A 174 -35.05 -9.33 5.82
N GLN A 175 -34.57 -9.18 7.04
CA GLN A 175 -33.40 -9.86 7.57
C GLN A 175 -33.78 -10.67 8.82
N LEU A 176 -33.03 -11.73 9.12
CA LEU A 176 -33.19 -12.52 10.34
C LEU A 176 -32.06 -12.19 11.32
N ASN A 177 -32.39 -11.81 12.53
CA ASN A 177 -31.42 -11.56 13.60
C ASN A 177 -31.43 -12.77 14.53
N THR A 178 -30.33 -13.51 14.52
CA THR A 178 -30.16 -14.73 15.32
C THR A 178 -29.20 -14.46 16.46
N GLY A 179 -29.37 -15.17 17.59
CA GLY A 179 -28.33 -15.28 18.60
C GLY A 179 -27.52 -16.55 18.37
N LEU A 180 -26.40 -16.72 19.08
CA LEU A 180 -25.49 -17.86 18.87
C LEU A 180 -26.20 -19.22 18.97
N TYR A 181 -27.06 -19.41 19.98
CA TYR A 181 -27.85 -20.63 20.18
C TYR A 181 -29.02 -20.80 19.19
N GLY A 182 -29.27 -19.82 18.33
CA GLY A 182 -30.28 -19.88 17.28
C GLY A 182 -29.77 -20.56 16.00
N ILE A 183 -28.46 -20.68 15.83
CA ILE A 183 -27.81 -21.33 14.69
C ILE A 183 -27.56 -22.79 15.07
N GLN A 184 -27.75 -23.73 14.14
CA GLN A 184 -27.49 -25.15 14.37
C GLN A 184 -26.83 -25.78 13.15
N SER A 185 -25.66 -26.38 13.34
CA SER A 185 -24.96 -27.13 12.29
C SER A 185 -25.70 -28.40 11.88
N ALA A 186 -25.57 -28.79 10.61
CA ALA A 186 -26.01 -30.12 10.21
C ALA A 186 -25.22 -31.22 10.95
N PRO A 187 -25.80 -32.44 11.12
CA PRO A 187 -25.12 -33.51 11.83
C PRO A 187 -23.82 -33.91 11.14
N ASP A 188 -22.77 -34.15 11.94
CA ASP A 188 -21.43 -34.58 11.50
C ASP A 188 -20.65 -33.56 10.63
N ASP A 189 -21.18 -32.34 10.44
CA ASP A 189 -20.47 -31.25 9.78
C ASP A 189 -19.71 -30.39 10.81
N HIS A 190 -18.50 -30.00 10.43
CA HIS A 190 -17.53 -29.34 11.30
C HIS A 190 -16.80 -28.25 10.54
N ILE A 191 -16.42 -27.18 11.24
CA ILE A 191 -15.47 -26.19 10.74
C ILE A 191 -14.20 -26.26 11.57
N ILE A 192 -13.06 -26.30 10.89
CA ILE A 192 -11.74 -26.14 11.49
C ILE A 192 -11.16 -24.81 11.07
N SER A 193 -10.66 -24.04 12.03
CA SER A 193 -10.03 -22.76 11.72
C SER A 193 -8.75 -22.47 12.49
N ILE A 194 -7.93 -21.63 11.87
CA ILE A 194 -6.73 -21.02 12.45
C ILE A 194 -6.80 -19.53 12.07
N SER A 195 -6.82 -18.66 13.07
CA SER A 195 -6.83 -17.21 12.89
C SER A 195 -5.46 -16.69 12.47
N GLU A 196 -5.45 -15.51 11.85
CA GLU A 196 -4.21 -14.81 11.50
C GLU A 196 -3.36 -14.51 12.75
N HIS A 197 -2.04 -14.67 12.62
CA HIS A 197 -1.10 -14.34 13.70
C HIS A 197 0.08 -13.50 13.19
N PHE A 198 0.31 -12.36 13.83
CA PHE A 198 1.51 -11.54 13.63
C PHE A 198 2.53 -11.78 14.74
N ILE A 199 3.69 -12.32 14.37
CA ILE A 199 4.75 -12.68 15.30
C ILE A 199 5.95 -11.77 15.08
N PHE A 200 6.38 -11.07 16.13
CA PHE A 200 7.47 -10.08 16.05
C PHE A 200 8.77 -10.56 16.71
N SER A 201 8.93 -11.87 16.89
CA SER A 201 10.07 -12.44 17.60
C SER A 201 10.38 -13.85 17.09
N SER A 202 11.63 -14.27 17.24
CA SER A 202 12.05 -15.65 16.95
C SER A 202 11.83 -16.59 18.14
N GLU A 203 11.19 -16.12 19.20
CA GLU A 203 10.82 -16.97 20.34
C GLU A 203 9.70 -17.95 19.96
N GLU A 204 9.49 -18.96 20.81
CA GLU A 204 8.40 -19.91 20.64
C GLU A 204 7.04 -19.21 20.79
N PHE A 205 6.12 -19.46 19.87
CA PHE A 205 4.76 -18.92 19.87
C PHE A 205 3.73 -20.03 19.65
N GLU A 206 2.52 -19.80 20.16
CA GLU A 206 1.43 -20.76 20.19
C GLU A 206 0.38 -20.40 19.14
N ILE A 207 -0.03 -21.39 18.34
CA ILE A 207 -1.08 -21.29 17.33
C ILE A 207 -2.26 -22.18 17.73
N PRO A 208 -3.41 -21.60 18.14
CA PRO A 208 -4.61 -22.36 18.45
C PRO A 208 -5.32 -22.84 17.16
N ILE A 209 -5.68 -24.11 17.14
CA ILE A 209 -6.62 -24.68 16.17
C ILE A 209 -7.99 -24.67 16.82
N TYR A 210 -8.96 -24.03 16.18
CA TYR A 210 -10.34 -23.97 16.64
C TYR A 210 -11.20 -25.02 15.95
N HIS A 211 -12.18 -25.53 16.70
CA HIS A 211 -13.23 -26.40 16.20
C HIS A 211 -14.57 -25.72 16.46
N THR A 212 -15.34 -25.49 15.38
CA THR A 212 -16.64 -24.84 15.46
C THR A 212 -17.74 -25.79 15.04
N VAL A 213 -18.76 -25.90 15.90
CA VAL A 213 -20.04 -26.57 15.66
C VAL A 213 -21.13 -25.80 16.41
N PHE A 214 -22.23 -25.43 15.74
CA PHE A 214 -23.29 -24.59 16.34
C PHE A 214 -24.36 -25.40 17.11
N ASN A 215 -24.01 -26.57 17.62
CA ASN A 215 -24.85 -27.41 18.49
C ASN A 215 -23.95 -28.36 19.31
N ASP A 216 -24.53 -29.25 20.10
CA ASP A 216 -23.78 -30.22 20.93
C ASP A 216 -22.86 -31.11 20.05
N GLY A 217 -21.57 -30.80 20.04
CA GLY A 217 -20.53 -31.59 19.39
C GLY A 217 -20.09 -32.76 20.27
N GLN A 218 -19.77 -33.90 19.64
CA GLN A 218 -19.14 -35.05 20.30
C GLN A 218 -17.99 -35.58 19.44
N VAL A 219 -16.78 -35.60 19.99
CA VAL A 219 -15.59 -36.11 19.28
C VAL A 219 -14.94 -37.20 20.12
N GLN A 220 -14.74 -38.35 19.49
CA GLN A 220 -14.05 -39.52 20.04
C GLN A 220 -12.62 -39.64 19.47
N SER A 221 -12.40 -39.15 18.26
CA SER A 221 -11.08 -39.14 17.63
C SER A 221 -11.01 -38.06 16.56
N TYR A 222 -9.84 -37.48 16.34
CA TYR A 222 -9.54 -36.70 15.14
C TYR A 222 -8.16 -37.06 14.60
N GLN A 223 -7.92 -36.82 13.32
CA GLN A 223 -6.63 -36.99 12.67
C GLN A 223 -6.46 -35.94 11.58
N PHE A 224 -5.29 -35.33 11.46
CA PHE A 224 -5.01 -34.41 10.37
C PHE A 224 -3.53 -34.37 9.97
N GLU A 225 -3.28 -33.91 8.75
CA GLU A 225 -1.95 -33.56 8.24
C GLU A 225 -1.89 -32.05 7.98
N LEU A 226 -0.96 -31.35 8.64
CA LEU A 226 -0.73 -29.92 8.51
C LEU A 226 0.61 -29.68 7.80
N GLN A 227 0.55 -28.93 6.72
CA GLN A 227 1.71 -28.40 6.00
C GLN A 227 1.97 -26.95 6.44
N TYR A 228 3.25 -26.59 6.56
CA TYR A 228 3.73 -25.25 6.88
C TYR A 228 5.01 -24.91 6.11
N ASN A 229 5.26 -23.61 5.91
CA ASN A 229 6.51 -23.11 5.31
C ASN A 229 7.69 -23.28 6.29
N SER A 230 8.47 -24.33 6.08
CA SER A 230 9.62 -24.66 6.93
C SER A 230 10.81 -23.71 6.83
N ASP A 231 10.81 -22.79 5.86
CA ASP A 231 11.85 -21.77 5.74
C ASP A 231 11.57 -20.58 6.67
N VAL A 232 10.30 -20.37 7.06
CA VAL A 232 9.86 -19.23 7.89
C VAL A 232 9.59 -19.65 9.34
N ILE A 233 8.96 -20.79 9.57
CA ILE A 233 8.61 -21.28 10.92
C ILE A 233 9.01 -22.75 11.11
N GLU A 234 9.29 -23.16 12.34
CA GLU A 234 9.61 -24.55 12.70
C GLU A 234 8.63 -25.06 13.76
N TYR A 235 8.00 -26.22 13.53
CA TYR A 235 7.15 -26.89 14.51
C TYR A 235 8.00 -27.42 15.69
N ILE A 236 7.57 -27.11 16.91
CA ILE A 236 8.23 -27.51 18.16
C ILE A 236 7.49 -28.67 18.82
N ASP A 237 6.30 -28.40 19.34
CA ASP A 237 5.45 -29.37 20.05
C ASP A 237 3.97 -28.90 20.10
N TYR A 238 3.18 -29.42 21.04
CA TYR A 238 1.77 -29.08 21.20
C TYR A 238 1.41 -28.91 22.69
N GLU A 239 0.38 -28.11 22.96
CA GLU A 239 -0.19 -27.91 24.29
C GLU A 239 -1.68 -28.30 24.34
N THR A 240 -2.08 -28.95 25.43
CA THR A 240 -3.45 -29.43 25.64
C THR A 240 -4.15 -28.73 26.81
N SER A 241 -3.43 -27.96 27.61
CA SER A 241 -4.01 -27.17 28.69
C SER A 241 -5.00 -26.14 28.15
N GLY A 242 -6.24 -26.21 28.63
CA GLY A 242 -7.31 -25.31 28.22
C GLY A 242 -7.90 -25.61 26.84
N THR A 243 -7.63 -26.78 26.26
CA THR A 243 -8.20 -27.22 24.98
C THR A 243 -9.15 -28.40 25.15
N LEU A 244 -9.96 -28.68 24.14
CA LEU A 244 -10.83 -29.87 24.09
C LEU A 244 -10.03 -31.19 24.17
N SER A 245 -8.77 -31.15 23.74
CA SER A 245 -7.89 -32.32 23.73
C SER A 245 -7.25 -32.67 25.09
N ALA A 246 -7.47 -31.86 26.14
CA ALA A 246 -6.84 -32.01 27.47
C ALA A 246 -6.95 -33.41 28.10
N ASN A 247 -8.02 -34.16 27.82
CA ASN A 247 -8.33 -35.44 28.48
C ASN A 247 -8.21 -36.67 27.57
N GLY A 248 -7.40 -36.62 26.51
CA GLY A 248 -7.16 -37.76 25.61
C GLY A 248 -5.68 -38.08 25.39
N THR A 249 -5.40 -38.83 24.33
CA THR A 249 -4.04 -39.20 23.91
C THR A 249 -3.77 -38.65 22.52
N ILE A 250 -2.70 -37.88 22.36
CA ILE A 250 -2.23 -37.33 21.08
C ILE A 250 -0.95 -38.06 20.66
N GLU A 251 -0.89 -38.45 19.39
CA GLU A 251 0.32 -38.90 18.71
C GLU A 251 0.65 -37.92 17.57
N VAL A 252 1.92 -37.51 17.49
CA VAL A 252 2.43 -36.60 16.45
C VAL A 252 3.60 -37.26 15.72
N GLU A 253 3.61 -37.20 14.39
CA GLU A 253 4.67 -37.70 13.52
C GLU A 253 5.07 -36.63 12.50
N GLN A 254 6.36 -36.26 12.44
CA GLN A 254 6.90 -35.46 11.33
C GLN A 254 7.12 -36.38 10.13
N ILE A 255 6.30 -36.21 9.09
CA ILE A 255 6.27 -37.09 7.90
C ILE A 255 6.99 -36.49 6.69
N GLY A 256 7.40 -35.22 6.77
CA GLY A 256 8.15 -34.51 5.74
C GLY A 256 8.71 -33.18 6.27
N GLN A 257 9.56 -32.51 5.47
CA GLN A 257 9.96 -31.14 5.78
C GLN A 257 8.73 -30.23 5.68
N GLY A 258 8.42 -29.51 6.75
CA GLY A 258 7.23 -28.66 6.80
C GLY A 258 5.91 -29.42 6.89
N ILE A 259 5.90 -30.71 7.26
CA ILE A 259 4.65 -31.50 7.33
C ILE A 259 4.60 -32.33 8.63
N ILE A 260 3.54 -32.13 9.40
CA ILE A 260 3.22 -32.91 10.61
C ILE A 260 1.90 -33.64 10.46
N SER A 261 1.85 -34.88 10.95
CA SER A 261 0.63 -35.68 11.10
C SER A 261 0.28 -35.79 12.57
N ILE A 262 -0.96 -35.49 12.92
CA ILE A 262 -1.46 -35.51 14.30
C ILE A 262 -2.68 -36.43 14.38
N SER A 263 -2.71 -37.29 15.40
CA SER A 263 -3.89 -38.11 15.71
C SER A 263 -4.24 -38.02 17.19
N TYR A 264 -5.54 -37.99 17.49
CA TYR A 264 -6.09 -37.92 18.83
C TYR A 264 -7.10 -39.05 19.08
N ASN A 265 -7.03 -39.63 20.28
CA ASN A 265 -8.03 -40.57 20.79
C ASN A 265 -8.49 -40.15 22.20
N GLY A 266 -9.79 -39.95 22.37
CA GLY A 266 -10.36 -39.52 23.65
C GLY A 266 -11.88 -39.40 23.57
N ASN A 267 -12.48 -38.56 24.44
CA ASN A 267 -13.89 -38.21 24.31
C ASN A 267 -14.13 -36.84 24.93
N PHE A 268 -14.58 -35.89 24.13
CA PHE A 268 -14.99 -34.57 24.61
C PHE A 268 -16.30 -34.13 23.96
N SER A 269 -16.94 -33.19 24.65
CA SER A 269 -18.17 -32.54 24.24
C SER A 269 -17.97 -31.04 24.31
N PHE A 270 -18.48 -30.31 23.34
CA PHE A 270 -18.30 -28.87 23.23
C PHE A 270 -19.49 -28.27 22.47
N GLU A 271 -19.66 -26.96 22.56
CA GLU A 271 -20.68 -26.22 21.84
C GLU A 271 -20.06 -24.93 21.30
N ASN A 272 -20.45 -24.52 20.10
CA ASN A 272 -19.92 -23.36 19.39
C ASN A 272 -18.45 -23.54 18.98
N MET A 273 -17.65 -22.49 19.12
CA MET A 273 -16.23 -22.46 18.80
C MET A 273 -15.40 -22.63 20.06
N GLU A 274 -14.55 -23.66 20.09
CA GLU A 274 -13.61 -23.91 21.18
C GLU A 274 -12.24 -24.32 20.62
N ILE A 275 -11.18 -24.13 21.42
CA ILE A 275 -9.82 -24.51 21.01
C ILE A 275 -9.70 -26.03 21.04
N LEU A 276 -9.49 -26.65 19.89
CA LEU A 276 -9.28 -28.08 19.73
C LEU A 276 -7.92 -28.51 20.29
N LEU A 277 -6.86 -27.84 19.83
CA LEU A 277 -5.46 -28.12 20.14
C LEU A 277 -4.63 -26.86 19.92
N LYS A 278 -3.53 -26.70 20.65
CA LYS A 278 -2.55 -25.62 20.43
C LYS A 278 -1.25 -26.22 19.89
N LEU A 279 -0.72 -25.67 18.81
CA LEU A 279 0.55 -26.06 18.22
C LEU A 279 1.60 -24.98 18.50
N ASN A 280 2.78 -25.38 18.94
CA ASN A 280 3.87 -24.44 19.21
C ASN A 280 4.86 -24.45 18.05
N PHE A 281 5.24 -23.25 17.62
CA PHE A 281 6.22 -23.01 16.57
C PHE A 281 7.31 -22.07 17.07
N SER A 282 8.46 -22.04 16.40
CA SER A 282 9.47 -20.98 16.56
C SER A 282 9.74 -20.30 15.23
N GLY A 283 10.08 -19.01 15.28
CA GLY A 283 10.38 -18.23 14.08
C GLY A 283 11.81 -18.41 13.57
N LEU A 284 11.97 -18.59 12.26
CA LEU A 284 13.27 -18.76 11.58
C LEU A 284 13.67 -17.54 10.77
N GLU A 285 12.79 -17.03 9.91
CA GLU A 285 13.04 -15.91 9.00
C GLU A 285 11.76 -15.09 8.80
N SER A 286 11.87 -13.77 8.54
CA SER A 286 10.69 -12.95 8.25
C SER A 286 9.98 -13.43 6.98
N GLY A 287 8.65 -13.55 7.01
CA GLY A 287 7.86 -14.05 5.90
C GLY A 287 6.55 -14.68 6.33
N SER A 288 5.88 -15.34 5.40
CA SER A 288 4.65 -16.08 5.65
C SER A 288 4.93 -17.54 6.01
N GLY A 289 4.35 -17.97 7.12
CA GLY A 289 4.40 -19.34 7.60
C GLY A 289 3.52 -20.32 6.83
N GLU A 290 2.59 -19.83 5.98
CA GLU A 290 1.60 -20.57 5.16
C GLU A 290 1.12 -21.90 5.77
N LEU A 291 -0.07 -21.94 6.37
CA LEU A 291 -0.64 -23.17 6.93
C LEU A 291 -1.68 -23.80 5.99
N GLU A 292 -1.57 -25.11 5.77
CA GLU A 292 -2.52 -25.86 4.94
C GLU A 292 -2.86 -27.24 5.53
N PHE A 293 -4.15 -27.55 5.67
CA PHE A 293 -4.61 -28.90 6.00
C PHE A 293 -4.78 -29.73 4.73
N SER A 294 -3.99 -30.79 4.58
CA SER A 294 -4.08 -31.70 3.42
C SER A 294 -5.08 -32.84 3.62
N GLU A 295 -5.33 -33.22 4.88
CA GLU A 295 -6.39 -34.14 5.30
C GLU A 295 -6.83 -33.77 6.73
N PHE A 296 -8.13 -33.79 7.01
CA PHE A 296 -8.67 -33.66 8.37
C PHE A 296 -9.88 -34.58 8.55
N LEU A 297 -9.84 -35.43 9.58
CA LEU A 297 -10.85 -36.41 9.92
C LEU A 297 -11.34 -36.18 11.36
N ILE A 298 -12.65 -36.19 11.58
CA ILE A 298 -13.28 -36.24 12.90
C ILE A 298 -14.17 -37.49 12.95
N ASN A 299 -13.99 -38.34 13.96
CA ASN A 299 -14.70 -39.62 14.11
C ASN A 299 -14.64 -40.53 12.85
N ASN A 300 -13.57 -40.41 12.05
CA ASN A 300 -13.38 -41.03 10.73
C ASN A 300 -14.24 -40.47 9.58
N THR A 301 -14.81 -39.28 9.75
CA THR A 301 -15.49 -38.51 8.71
C THR A 301 -14.61 -37.33 8.29
N SER A 302 -14.47 -37.10 6.99
CA SER A 302 -13.69 -35.97 6.47
C SER A 302 -14.36 -34.64 6.78
N VAL A 303 -13.57 -33.67 7.22
CA VAL A 303 -13.99 -32.27 7.33
C VAL A 303 -13.80 -31.62 5.97
N GLU A 304 -14.82 -30.92 5.48
CA GLU A 304 -14.80 -30.26 4.18
C GLU A 304 -14.67 -28.73 4.28
N TYR A 305 -14.77 -28.16 5.49
CA TYR A 305 -14.88 -26.73 5.71
C TYR A 305 -13.75 -26.22 6.61
N PHE A 306 -12.88 -25.40 6.01
CA PHE A 306 -11.70 -24.83 6.66
C PHE A 306 -11.67 -23.31 6.51
N SER A 307 -11.17 -22.63 7.54
CA SER A 307 -10.81 -21.21 7.51
C SER A 307 -9.41 -21.09 8.11
N VAL A 308 -8.39 -21.11 7.25
CA VAL A 308 -6.99 -21.05 7.67
C VAL A 308 -6.41 -19.75 7.14
N GLU A 309 -6.08 -18.87 8.07
CA GLU A 309 -5.48 -17.57 7.77
C GLU A 309 -3.95 -17.63 7.93
N GLU A 310 -3.29 -16.53 7.58
CA GLU A 310 -1.84 -16.48 7.45
C GLU A 310 -1.12 -16.35 8.81
N ILE A 311 0.08 -16.91 8.90
CA ILE A 311 1.00 -16.59 10.00
C ILE A 311 2.08 -15.69 9.41
N ILE A 312 2.15 -14.45 9.86
CA ILE A 312 3.13 -13.48 9.39
C ILE A 312 4.19 -13.30 10.47
N LEU A 313 5.42 -13.69 10.14
CA LEU A 313 6.58 -13.53 11.00
C LEU A 313 7.40 -12.31 10.56
N GLN A 314 7.67 -11.39 11.47
CA GLN A 314 8.49 -10.21 11.25
C GLN A 314 9.55 -10.10 12.36
N LEU A 315 10.72 -10.70 12.14
CA LEU A 315 11.78 -10.84 13.16
C LEU A 315 12.60 -9.56 13.39
N GLU A 316 12.51 -8.59 12.50
CA GLU A 316 13.13 -7.28 12.72
C GLU A 316 12.25 -6.46 13.65
N SER A 317 12.83 -5.93 14.75
CA SER A 317 12.24 -4.77 15.43
C SER A 317 12.00 -3.73 14.35
N ILE A 318 10.77 -3.28 14.15
CA ILE A 318 10.49 -2.16 13.23
C ILE A 318 11.46 -1.06 13.66
N PRO A 319 12.50 -0.75 12.88
CA PRO A 319 13.37 0.36 13.22
C PRO A 319 12.44 1.56 13.22
N ILE A 320 12.41 2.33 14.31
CA ILE A 320 11.81 3.66 14.19
C ILE A 320 12.71 4.36 13.17
N GLY A 321 12.12 4.94 12.13
CA GLY A 321 12.81 5.78 11.16
C GLY A 321 13.63 6.85 11.87
N ASP A 322 14.56 7.47 11.17
CA ASP A 322 15.43 8.47 11.78
C ASP A 322 14.59 9.65 12.32
N THR A 323 14.38 9.66 13.63
CA THR A 323 13.77 10.78 14.32
C THR A 323 14.87 11.78 14.64
N LEU A 324 14.58 13.05 14.48
CA LEU A 324 15.51 14.13 14.79
C LEU A 324 16.00 14.04 16.23
N THR A 325 17.29 13.69 16.39
CA THR A 325 17.94 13.56 17.69
C THR A 325 19.09 14.55 17.82
N ILE A 326 20.21 14.31 17.14
CA ILE A 326 21.39 15.16 17.22
C ILE A 326 21.47 16.04 16.00
N ILE A 327 21.43 15.47 14.79
CA ILE A 327 21.50 16.21 13.54
C ILE A 327 20.16 16.91 13.32
N GLN A 328 20.18 18.22 13.11
CA GLN A 328 19.00 19.01 12.79
C GLN A 328 19.05 19.51 11.35
N ARG A 329 20.26 19.84 10.86
CA ARG A 329 20.51 20.19 9.46
C ARG A 329 21.95 19.84 9.06
N PRO A 330 22.19 19.49 7.79
CA PRO A 330 21.18 19.07 6.82
C PRO A 330 20.55 17.72 7.20
N ILE A 331 19.35 17.45 6.71
CA ILE A 331 18.57 16.21 6.92
C ILE A 331 17.96 15.76 5.60
N MET A 332 17.44 14.55 5.51
CA MET A 332 16.92 13.95 4.25
C MET A 332 15.98 14.88 3.47
N ASN A 333 15.05 15.56 4.15
CA ASN A 333 14.03 16.41 3.55
C ASN A 333 14.42 17.88 3.40
N ILE A 334 15.60 18.26 3.90
CA ILE A 334 16.24 19.58 3.70
C ILE A 334 17.75 19.33 3.52
N PRO A 335 18.15 18.68 2.42
CA PRO A 335 19.52 18.28 2.19
C PRO A 335 20.40 19.49 1.84
N GLN A 336 21.70 19.34 2.05
CA GLN A 336 22.71 20.29 1.58
C GLN A 336 23.27 19.83 0.23
N ILE A 337 23.06 20.61 -0.82
CA ILE A 337 23.81 20.47 -2.07
C ILE A 337 25.04 21.37 -1.98
N THR A 338 26.23 20.86 -2.29
CA THR A 338 27.46 21.65 -2.16
C THR A 338 28.57 21.18 -3.11
N ILE A 339 29.45 22.11 -3.48
CA ILE A 339 30.62 21.86 -4.32
C ILE A 339 31.92 21.77 -3.50
N PRO A 340 32.98 21.12 -4.01
CA PRO A 340 34.22 20.98 -3.24
C PRO A 340 34.79 22.32 -2.75
N ASN A 341 35.21 22.33 -1.48
CA ASN A 341 35.77 23.45 -0.73
C ASN A 341 34.79 24.57 -0.34
N GLU A 342 33.51 24.47 -0.70
CA GLU A 342 32.48 25.34 -0.15
C GLU A 342 32.28 25.03 1.34
N GLU A 343 31.97 26.06 2.14
CA GLU A 343 31.64 25.88 3.54
C GLU A 343 30.13 25.73 3.70
N PHE A 344 29.71 24.74 4.49
CA PHE A 344 28.33 24.62 4.93
C PHE A 344 28.27 24.36 6.44
N THR A 345 27.09 24.51 7.02
CA THR A 345 26.89 24.36 8.47
C THR A 345 26.10 23.10 8.75
N ILE A 346 26.62 22.27 9.66
CA ILE A 346 25.86 21.21 10.30
C ILE A 346 25.32 21.77 11.61
N GLU A 347 24.01 21.68 11.80
CA GLU A 347 23.36 22.10 13.03
C GLU A 347 23.03 20.90 13.90
N CYS A 348 23.42 20.93 15.18
CA CYS A 348 23.27 19.82 16.10
C CYS A 348 22.62 20.20 17.43
N LEU A 349 21.71 19.36 17.94
CA LEU A 349 21.22 19.40 19.32
C LEU A 349 22.15 18.63 20.24
N ALA A 350 22.82 19.36 21.12
CA ALA A 350 23.59 18.79 22.24
C ALA A 350 23.84 19.87 23.29
N GLY A 351 24.09 19.46 24.53
CA GLY A 351 24.34 20.43 25.61
C GLY A 351 25.58 21.32 25.34
N GLU A 352 25.60 22.52 25.90
CA GLU A 352 26.68 23.53 25.75
C GLU A 352 28.08 22.98 26.10
N SER A 353 28.19 21.95 26.94
CA SER A 353 29.47 21.36 27.33
C SER A 353 30.01 20.29 26.37
N THR A 354 29.32 20.02 25.27
CA THR A 354 29.67 18.95 24.32
C THR A 354 30.96 19.29 23.57
N THR A 355 31.88 18.34 23.49
CA THR A 355 33.19 18.47 22.82
C THR A 355 33.50 17.25 21.98
N GLY A 356 34.59 17.30 21.20
CA GLY A 356 35.05 16.12 20.45
C GLY A 356 34.19 15.78 19.23
N TRP A 357 33.56 16.80 18.62
CA TRP A 357 32.74 16.64 17.43
C TRP A 357 33.51 15.97 16.29
N ILE A 358 32.88 14.97 15.69
CA ILE A 358 33.29 14.26 14.48
C ILE A 358 32.11 14.30 13.53
N ALA A 359 32.36 14.65 12.27
CA ALA A 359 31.38 14.62 11.20
C ALA A 359 31.98 13.89 10.00
N GLU A 360 31.21 12.99 9.40
CA GLU A 360 31.63 12.14 8.29
C GLU A 360 30.48 11.99 7.30
N LEU A 361 30.80 11.88 6.01
CA LEU A 361 29.86 11.50 4.98
C LEU A 361 30.03 10.03 4.66
N THR A 362 28.93 9.28 4.55
CA THR A 362 28.98 7.87 4.19
C THR A 362 28.14 7.57 2.95
N HIS A 363 28.67 6.71 2.09
CA HIS A 363 27.98 6.21 0.91
C HIS A 363 28.41 4.75 0.70
N PHE A 364 27.50 3.81 0.91
CA PHE A 364 27.78 2.38 1.04
C PHE A 364 28.90 2.09 2.04
N SER A 365 30.07 1.63 1.55
CA SER A 365 31.24 1.29 2.38
C SER A 365 32.24 2.44 2.51
N LYS A 366 32.00 3.57 1.83
CA LYS A 366 32.87 4.73 1.86
C LYS A 366 32.55 5.61 3.05
N VAL A 367 33.62 6.14 3.64
CA VAL A 367 33.57 7.11 4.72
C VAL A 367 34.49 8.26 4.34
N VAL A 368 33.92 9.46 4.18
CA VAL A 368 34.64 10.69 3.84
C VAL A 368 34.57 11.63 5.05
N PRO A 369 35.68 11.84 5.77
CA PRO A 369 35.67 12.71 6.94
C PRO A 369 35.45 14.18 6.55
N LEU A 370 34.58 14.87 7.27
CA LEU A 370 34.36 16.31 7.13
C LEU A 370 35.31 17.08 8.06
N ASN A 371 36.03 18.03 7.49
CA ASN A 371 36.92 18.88 8.28
C ASN A 371 36.11 20.00 8.95
N ILE A 372 35.90 19.87 10.27
CA ILE A 372 35.25 20.90 11.08
C ILE A 372 36.23 22.05 11.32
N SER A 373 35.99 23.18 10.67
CA SER A 373 36.83 24.38 10.78
C SER A 373 36.52 25.17 12.06
N ASN A 374 35.27 25.11 12.53
CA ASN A 374 34.81 25.80 13.72
C ASN A 374 33.56 25.14 14.32
N THR A 375 33.36 25.31 15.63
CA THR A 375 32.16 24.87 16.35
C THR A 375 31.64 26.00 17.21
N ILE A 376 30.40 26.42 17.00
CA ILE A 376 29.77 27.56 17.69
C ILE A 376 28.53 27.05 18.40
N PHE A 377 28.46 27.23 19.72
CA PHE A 377 27.21 27.02 20.45
C PHE A 377 26.40 28.31 20.44
N ASP A 378 25.15 28.23 19.98
CA ASP A 378 24.17 29.30 19.98
C ASP A 378 23.28 29.15 21.22
N PRO A 379 23.48 29.98 22.27
CA PRO A 379 22.74 29.86 23.52
C PRO A 379 21.28 30.31 23.41
N ASP A 380 20.94 31.08 22.37
CA ASP A 380 19.57 31.53 22.15
C ASP A 380 18.74 30.41 21.51
N LEU A 381 19.36 29.58 20.66
CA LEU A 381 18.74 28.43 20.01
C LEU A 381 19.04 27.08 20.68
N ASP A 382 19.85 27.04 21.75
CA ASP A 382 20.36 25.81 22.39
C ASP A 382 20.91 24.78 21.37
N ARG A 383 21.70 25.27 20.39
CA ARG A 383 22.15 24.47 19.24
C ARG A 383 23.61 24.70 18.93
N TRP A 384 24.29 23.63 18.51
CA TRP A 384 25.63 23.72 17.94
C TRP A 384 25.57 23.96 16.44
N LYS A 385 26.48 24.80 15.94
CA LYS A 385 26.78 25.01 14.52
C LYS A 385 28.20 24.55 14.27
N LEU A 386 28.35 23.47 13.52
CA LEU A 386 29.64 22.94 13.08
C LEU A 386 29.88 23.45 11.65
N ILE A 387 30.87 24.33 11.49
CA ILE A 387 31.25 24.83 10.17
C ILE A 387 32.20 23.80 9.57
N VAL A 388 31.82 23.24 8.43
CA VAL A 388 32.58 22.21 7.71
C VAL A 388 32.87 22.69 6.29
N SER A 389 33.97 22.21 5.72
CA SER A 389 34.25 22.41 4.30
C SER A 389 33.94 21.12 3.53
N ALA A 390 33.18 21.25 2.44
CA ALA A 390 32.88 20.16 1.54
C ALA A 390 34.19 19.54 0.99
N PRO A 391 34.37 18.21 1.09
CA PRO A 391 35.59 17.55 0.63
C PRO A 391 35.60 17.47 -0.90
N ILE A 392 36.75 17.14 -1.48
CA ILE A 392 36.81 16.56 -2.83
C ILE A 392 36.61 15.06 -2.64
N PRO A 393 35.45 14.49 -3.02
CA PRO A 393 35.21 13.08 -2.81
C PRO A 393 35.86 12.24 -3.93
N ASP A 394 36.00 10.94 -3.69
CA ASP A 394 36.38 10.00 -4.75
C ASP A 394 35.24 9.82 -5.78
N ILE A 395 33.98 10.04 -5.36
CA ILE A 395 32.75 9.91 -6.15
C ILE A 395 31.80 11.05 -5.78
N TYR A 396 31.17 11.69 -6.77
CA TYR A 396 30.12 12.68 -6.56
C TYR A 396 28.77 11.97 -6.47
N GLU A 397 28.14 12.04 -5.30
CA GLU A 397 26.95 11.25 -4.94
C GLU A 397 26.18 11.94 -3.82
N LEU A 398 24.97 11.42 -3.57
CA LEU A 398 24.19 11.73 -2.38
C LEU A 398 24.69 10.88 -1.20
N TYR A 399 25.13 11.56 -0.15
CA TYR A 399 25.75 10.96 1.03
C TYR A 399 24.83 11.06 2.25
N ASP A 400 24.92 10.04 3.10
CA ASP A 400 24.44 10.11 4.48
C ASP A 400 25.40 10.98 5.30
N LEU A 401 24.86 11.71 6.28
CA LEU A 401 25.65 12.48 7.23
C LEU A 401 25.67 11.77 8.58
N VAL A 402 26.88 11.45 9.06
CA VAL A 402 27.12 10.83 10.36
C VAL A 402 27.80 11.84 11.28
N VAL A 403 27.21 12.06 12.47
CA VAL A 403 27.77 12.96 13.49
C VAL A 403 27.90 12.23 14.82
N SER A 404 29.02 12.45 15.50
CA SER A 404 29.24 12.00 16.87
C SER A 404 30.04 13.02 17.68
N ALA A 405 29.97 12.93 19.00
CA ALA A 405 30.79 13.72 19.91
C ALA A 405 31.00 12.99 21.25
N ASP A 406 31.84 13.55 22.13
CA ASP A 406 32.11 12.96 23.43
C ASP A 406 30.84 12.90 24.29
N GLY A 407 30.41 11.68 24.62
CA GLY A 407 29.30 11.46 25.56
C GLY A 407 27.89 11.58 24.96
N ILE A 408 27.77 11.72 23.64
CA ILE A 408 26.50 11.60 22.89
C ILE A 408 26.53 10.35 22.00
N VAL A 409 25.35 9.81 21.67
CA VAL A 409 25.21 8.67 20.75
C VAL A 409 25.55 9.14 19.32
N THR A 410 26.09 8.28 18.47
CA THR A 410 26.28 8.61 17.06
C THR A 410 24.92 8.72 16.37
N ASP A 411 24.74 9.76 15.59
CA ASP A 411 23.52 10.01 14.81
C ASP A 411 23.82 9.95 13.31
N THR A 412 22.84 9.54 12.51
CA THR A 412 22.99 9.36 11.07
C THR A 412 21.70 9.71 10.35
N THR A 413 21.73 10.79 9.57
CA THR A 413 20.66 11.12 8.64
C THR A 413 21.03 10.62 7.25
N ARG A 414 20.11 9.89 6.63
CA ARG A 414 20.29 9.41 5.25
C ARG A 414 20.14 10.55 4.25
N ASN A 415 20.78 10.42 3.09
CA ASN A 415 20.57 11.29 1.92
C ASN A 415 20.64 12.80 2.22
N ALA A 416 21.51 13.22 3.13
CA ALA A 416 21.50 14.58 3.67
C ALA A 416 22.48 15.54 3.00
N VAL A 417 23.52 15.04 2.33
CA VAL A 417 24.53 15.90 1.68
C VAL A 417 24.82 15.40 0.27
N HIS A 418 24.49 16.21 -0.73
CA HIS A 418 24.83 15.94 -2.12
C HIS A 418 26.12 16.69 -2.49
N LEU A 419 27.18 15.93 -2.79
CA LEU A 419 28.40 16.50 -3.34
C LEU A 419 28.31 16.48 -4.87
N ILE A 420 28.32 17.68 -5.46
CA ILE A 420 28.33 17.86 -6.93
C ILE A 420 29.64 18.52 -7.38
N PRO A 421 30.12 18.30 -8.61
CA PRO A 421 31.39 18.87 -9.07
C PRO A 421 31.34 20.39 -9.22
N GLU A 422 30.22 20.92 -9.71
CA GLU A 422 29.95 22.34 -9.91
C GLU A 422 28.43 22.58 -9.94
N ILE A 423 28.00 23.79 -9.61
CA ILE A 423 26.59 24.21 -9.72
C ILE A 423 26.24 24.37 -11.20
N LYS A 424 25.17 23.73 -11.64
CA LYS A 424 24.70 23.81 -13.03
C LYS A 424 23.91 25.09 -13.27
N THR A 425 24.10 25.69 -14.45
CA THR A 425 23.21 26.78 -14.94
C THR A 425 21.99 26.21 -15.64
N ASP A 426 22.17 25.06 -16.29
CA ASP A 426 21.14 24.39 -17.10
C ASP A 426 20.87 23.04 -16.44
N TYR A 427 19.66 22.87 -15.91
CA TYR A 427 19.27 21.67 -15.17
C TYR A 427 17.76 21.49 -15.19
N SER A 428 17.28 20.41 -14.58
CA SER A 428 15.87 20.25 -14.27
C SER A 428 15.69 19.88 -12.82
N PHE A 429 14.57 20.27 -12.24
CA PHE A 429 14.08 19.73 -10.96
C PHE A 429 12.67 19.17 -11.15
N ILE A 430 12.29 18.22 -10.30
CA ILE A 430 10.98 17.56 -10.39
C ILE A 430 10.10 17.99 -9.22
N HIS A 431 8.81 18.19 -9.50
CA HIS A 431 7.77 18.43 -8.51
C HIS A 431 6.83 17.24 -8.45
N ILE A 432 6.66 16.70 -7.24
CA ILE A 432 5.69 15.66 -6.86
C ILE A 432 4.85 16.13 -5.67
N THR A 433 3.71 15.50 -5.45
CA THR A 433 2.77 15.87 -4.38
C THR A 433 1.78 14.75 -4.12
N ASP A 434 1.14 14.76 -2.94
CA ASP A 434 -0.01 13.90 -2.62
C ASP A 434 0.33 12.41 -2.85
N THR A 435 1.29 11.90 -2.08
CA THR A 435 1.71 10.49 -2.16
C THR A 435 0.87 9.58 -1.25
N HIS A 436 0.29 10.12 -0.16
CA HIS A 436 -0.64 9.43 0.73
C HIS A 436 -0.15 8.05 1.22
N LEU A 437 1.11 7.95 1.63
CA LEU A 437 1.75 6.69 2.04
C LEU A 437 1.32 6.23 3.43
N PRO A 438 1.23 4.90 3.61
CA PRO A 438 0.22 4.06 2.97
C PRO A 438 -1.19 4.39 3.52
N THR A 439 -2.21 3.98 2.78
CA THR A 439 -3.61 4.09 3.23
C THR A 439 -3.85 3.26 4.49
N HIS A 440 -4.27 3.95 5.55
CA HIS A 440 -4.84 3.33 6.74
C HIS A 440 -6.20 3.98 6.95
N ILE A 441 -7.29 3.27 6.66
CA ILE A 441 -8.61 3.68 7.15
C ILE A 441 -8.67 3.28 8.61
N PHE A 442 -8.97 4.21 9.51
CA PHE A 442 -9.01 3.92 10.93
C PHE A 442 -9.92 2.72 11.26
N TYR A 443 -9.40 1.90 12.16
CA TYR A 443 -10.06 0.79 12.85
C TYR A 443 -11.57 1.02 13.10
N PRO A 444 -12.44 0.02 12.84
CA PRO A 444 -12.14 -1.38 12.63
C PRO A 444 -12.41 -1.81 11.19
N ASP A 445 -11.56 -1.40 10.24
CA ASP A 445 -11.58 -1.98 8.89
C ASP A 445 -10.36 -2.91 8.72
N PRO A 446 -10.52 -4.23 8.57
CA PRO A 446 -9.42 -5.16 8.28
C PRO A 446 -8.64 -4.80 7.00
N ALA A 447 -9.26 -4.11 6.04
CA ALA A 447 -8.58 -3.60 4.84
C ALA A 447 -7.62 -2.44 5.15
N SER A 448 -7.64 -1.89 6.36
CA SER A 448 -6.71 -0.86 6.81
C SER A 448 -5.24 -1.30 6.86
N LEU A 449 -4.95 -2.60 6.70
CA LEU A 449 -3.59 -3.11 6.61
C LEU A 449 -3.11 -3.32 5.16
N SER A 450 -4.00 -3.20 4.17
CA SER A 450 -3.65 -3.33 2.76
C SER A 450 -3.30 -1.98 2.14
N ASP A 451 -2.08 -1.87 1.64
CA ASP A 451 -1.63 -0.81 0.73
C ASP A 451 -2.49 -0.87 -0.55
N SER A 452 -3.23 0.19 -0.87
CA SER A 452 -4.14 0.19 -2.03
C SER A 452 -3.35 0.21 -3.34
N THR A 453 -2.43 1.17 -3.50
CA THR A 453 -1.41 1.22 -4.56
C THR A 453 -0.27 2.20 -4.26
N GLU A 454 -0.34 3.00 -3.20
CA GLU A 454 0.41 4.25 -3.04
C GLU A 454 1.92 4.03 -2.94
N VAL A 455 2.34 2.94 -2.28
CA VAL A 455 3.76 2.58 -2.23
C VAL A 455 4.28 2.18 -3.61
N GLU A 456 3.49 1.42 -4.37
CA GLU A 456 3.85 1.04 -5.75
C GLU A 456 3.90 2.28 -6.65
N ASP A 457 2.93 3.19 -6.49
CA ASP A 457 2.83 4.39 -7.29
C ASP A 457 4.03 5.31 -7.09
N LEU A 458 4.42 5.57 -5.83
CA LEU A 458 5.61 6.36 -5.54
C LEU A 458 6.89 5.68 -6.04
N ARG A 459 7.01 4.35 -5.94
CA ARG A 459 8.19 3.62 -6.44
C ARG A 459 8.37 3.72 -7.94
N GLU A 460 7.29 3.67 -8.72
CA GLU A 460 7.37 3.88 -10.16
C GLU A 460 7.80 5.32 -10.49
N VAL A 461 7.33 6.32 -9.73
CA VAL A 461 7.79 7.70 -9.87
C VAL A 461 9.26 7.85 -9.47
N ILE A 462 9.71 7.22 -8.38
CA ILE A 462 11.13 7.21 -7.96
C ILE A 462 12.01 6.57 -9.03
N LYS A 463 11.56 5.49 -9.66
CA LYS A 463 12.28 4.83 -10.74
C LYS A 463 12.50 5.75 -11.94
N ASP A 464 11.47 6.49 -12.36
CA ASP A 464 11.60 7.51 -13.40
C ASP A 464 12.54 8.63 -12.96
N ILE A 465 12.38 9.16 -11.75
CA ILE A 465 13.22 10.23 -11.19
C ILE A 465 14.69 9.80 -11.16
N ASN A 466 15.00 8.58 -10.71
CA ASN A 466 16.38 8.08 -10.63
C ASN A 466 17.03 7.94 -12.01
N LEU A 467 16.26 7.56 -13.03
CA LEU A 467 16.73 7.48 -14.42
C LEU A 467 16.91 8.88 -15.04
N ILE A 468 15.93 9.77 -14.89
CA ILE A 468 15.99 11.16 -15.38
C ILE A 468 17.13 11.91 -14.68
N HIS A 469 17.34 11.61 -13.40
CA HIS A 469 18.37 12.18 -12.54
C HIS A 469 18.35 13.71 -12.50
N PRO A 470 17.20 14.34 -12.11
CA PRO A 470 17.12 15.79 -11.95
C PRO A 470 18.08 16.27 -10.85
N GLU A 471 18.29 17.57 -10.76
CA GLU A 471 19.19 18.14 -9.76
C GLU A 471 18.68 17.94 -8.32
N PHE A 472 17.35 17.99 -8.14
CA PHE A 472 16.64 17.68 -6.91
C PHE A 472 15.13 17.52 -7.18
N VAL A 473 14.41 17.06 -6.16
CA VAL A 473 12.95 16.89 -6.14
C VAL A 473 12.34 17.83 -5.10
N LEU A 474 11.21 18.44 -5.43
CA LEU A 474 10.33 19.16 -4.51
C LEU A 474 9.07 18.32 -4.26
N LEU A 475 8.74 18.00 -3.01
CA LEU A 475 7.51 17.30 -2.61
C LEU A 475 6.63 18.21 -1.77
N THR A 476 5.45 18.58 -2.28
CA THR A 476 4.56 19.56 -1.65
C THR A 476 3.49 18.95 -0.73
N GLY A 477 3.89 18.06 0.17
CA GLY A 477 3.02 17.57 1.24
C GLY A 477 2.04 16.47 0.86
N ASP A 478 1.27 16.06 1.87
CA ASP A 478 0.47 14.84 1.92
C ASP A 478 1.34 13.62 1.60
N LEU A 479 2.46 13.56 2.33
CA LEU A 479 3.39 12.44 2.27
C LEU A 479 2.70 11.17 2.79
N VAL A 480 1.99 11.28 3.91
CA VAL A 480 1.27 10.18 4.54
C VAL A 480 -0.25 10.38 4.48
N ASN A 481 -1.01 9.29 4.40
CA ASN A 481 -2.48 9.36 4.29
C ASN A 481 -3.15 9.82 5.59
N GLU A 482 -2.67 9.36 6.76
CA GLU A 482 -3.21 9.77 8.06
C GLU A 482 -2.05 9.99 9.05
N GLY A 483 -1.60 11.24 9.19
CA GLY A 483 -0.54 11.61 10.13
C GLY A 483 -0.97 11.56 11.59
N GLU A 484 -2.26 11.37 11.88
CA GLU A 484 -2.85 11.47 13.22
C GLU A 484 -3.05 10.12 13.93
N MET A 485 -2.48 9.02 13.43
CA MET A 485 -2.60 7.72 14.09
C MET A 485 -2.06 7.69 15.54
N GLU A 486 -2.50 6.70 16.34
CA GLU A 486 -1.96 6.49 17.69
C GLU A 486 -0.45 6.18 17.66
N GLU A 487 0.27 6.61 18.70
CA GLU A 487 1.73 6.84 18.72
C GLU A 487 2.62 5.74 18.08
N PHE A 488 2.22 4.48 18.15
CA PHE A 488 3.02 3.37 17.58
C PHE A 488 2.80 3.19 16.08
N GLU A 489 1.55 3.14 15.62
CA GLU A 489 1.22 3.00 14.20
C GLU A 489 1.68 4.22 13.40
N ASN A 490 1.59 5.42 13.99
CA ASN A 490 2.06 6.63 13.34
C ASN A 490 3.57 6.60 13.05
N ARG A 491 4.36 6.16 14.04
CA ARG A 491 5.82 6.02 13.87
C ARG A 491 6.15 5.00 12.79
N ARG A 492 5.37 3.92 12.68
CA ARG A 492 5.56 2.90 11.63
C ARG A 492 5.33 3.49 10.23
N VAL A 493 4.31 4.31 10.06
CA VAL A 493 4.01 4.96 8.77
C VAL A 493 5.09 5.95 8.37
N TYR A 494 5.48 6.87 9.26
CA TYR A 494 6.58 7.80 8.96
C TYR A 494 7.92 7.08 8.73
N THR A 495 8.16 5.97 9.41
CA THR A 495 9.31 5.09 9.13
C THR A 495 9.25 4.54 7.71
N LYS A 496 8.09 3.99 7.30
CA LYS A 496 7.90 3.45 5.94
C LYS A 496 8.09 4.56 4.89
N ALA A 497 7.53 5.73 5.14
CA ALA A 497 7.67 6.90 4.27
C ALA A 497 9.14 7.30 4.13
N GLN A 498 9.88 7.49 5.23
CA GLN A 498 11.33 7.76 5.18
C GLN A 498 12.09 6.69 4.39
N LYS A 499 11.83 5.40 4.64
CA LYS A 499 12.47 4.31 3.90
C LYS A 499 12.19 4.33 2.40
N LEU A 500 11.00 4.74 1.98
CA LEU A 500 10.68 4.91 0.56
C LEU A 500 11.41 6.11 -0.03
N LEU A 501 11.48 7.23 0.69
CA LEU A 501 12.22 8.41 0.26
C LEU A 501 13.74 8.16 0.19
N GLU A 502 14.29 7.21 0.96
CA GLU A 502 15.68 6.75 0.84
C GLU A 502 16.00 6.13 -0.54
N GLU A 503 14.99 5.64 -1.27
CA GLU A 503 15.16 5.04 -2.61
C GLU A 503 15.47 6.11 -3.70
N LEU A 504 15.30 7.41 -3.40
CA LEU A 504 15.71 8.50 -4.29
C LEU A 504 17.23 8.63 -4.33
N GLU A 505 17.78 8.66 -5.54
CA GLU A 505 19.22 8.89 -5.80
C GLU A 505 19.56 10.38 -6.01
N VAL A 506 18.59 11.27 -5.76
CA VAL A 506 18.70 12.72 -5.89
C VAL A 506 18.15 13.41 -4.63
N PRO A 507 18.58 14.63 -4.31
CA PRO A 507 18.12 15.35 -3.11
C PRO A 507 16.61 15.61 -3.13
N LEU A 508 15.98 15.55 -1.96
CA LEU A 508 14.55 15.81 -1.77
C LEU A 508 14.32 16.99 -0.83
N TYR A 509 13.59 18.00 -1.29
CA TYR A 509 13.05 19.06 -0.45
C TYR A 509 11.55 18.83 -0.25
N LEU A 510 11.13 18.68 1.00
CA LEU A 510 9.76 18.31 1.35
C LEU A 510 9.12 19.38 2.25
N THR A 511 7.85 19.70 1.98
CA THR A 511 6.95 20.45 2.88
C THR A 511 5.83 19.53 3.34
N SER A 512 5.14 19.88 4.43
CA SER A 512 3.97 19.14 4.88
C SER A 512 2.71 19.48 4.09
N GLY A 513 1.76 18.55 4.05
CA GLY A 513 0.37 18.79 3.67
C GLY A 513 -0.58 18.74 4.85
N ASN A 514 -1.88 18.74 4.59
CA ASN A 514 -2.85 18.70 5.67
C ASN A 514 -2.91 17.32 6.32
N HIS A 515 -2.84 16.23 5.56
CA HIS A 515 -2.84 14.87 6.11
C HIS A 515 -1.58 14.59 6.95
N ASP A 516 -0.49 15.29 6.67
CA ASP A 516 0.73 15.23 7.46
C ASP A 516 0.61 15.94 8.84
N LEU A 517 -0.19 17.01 8.93
CA LEU A 517 -0.22 17.89 10.11
C LEU A 517 -1.52 17.85 10.93
N GLY A 518 -2.62 17.33 10.38
CA GLY A 518 -3.94 17.33 11.02
C GLY A 518 -4.92 16.35 10.37
N GLY A 519 -5.64 15.60 11.20
CA GLY A 519 -6.58 14.58 10.76
C GLY A 519 -7.95 15.10 10.35
N TRP A 520 -8.70 14.25 9.65
CA TRP A 520 -10.12 14.46 9.40
C TRP A 520 -10.94 14.43 10.70
N ASP A 521 -12.05 15.18 10.74
CA ASP A 521 -12.98 15.25 11.89
C ASP A 521 -13.53 13.88 12.37
N SER A 522 -13.39 12.84 11.55
CA SER A 522 -13.89 11.49 11.80
C SER A 522 -13.11 10.70 12.87
N THR A 523 -11.87 11.10 13.21
CA THR A 523 -10.97 10.25 13.98
C THR A 523 -10.04 11.07 14.90
N PRO A 524 -10.39 11.33 16.17
CA PRO A 524 -9.57 12.20 17.00
C PRO A 524 -8.56 11.38 17.84
N PRO A 525 -7.26 11.32 17.47
CA PRO A 525 -6.21 11.15 18.47
C PRO A 525 -6.14 12.40 19.38
N SER A 526 -5.19 12.42 20.31
CA SER A 526 -4.93 13.65 21.06
C SER A 526 -4.55 14.82 20.12
N GLN A 527 -5.11 16.01 20.36
CA GLN A 527 -4.87 17.21 19.54
C GLN A 527 -3.36 17.46 19.31
N GLY A 528 -2.98 17.70 18.06
CA GLY A 528 -1.59 18.01 17.65
C GLY A 528 -0.63 16.83 17.64
N THR A 529 -1.11 15.58 17.63
CA THR A 529 -0.25 14.40 17.49
C THR A 529 0.47 14.39 16.14
N ALA A 530 -0.27 14.53 15.04
CA ALA A 530 0.27 14.55 13.68
C ALA A 530 1.42 15.55 13.52
N ARG A 531 1.18 16.82 13.85
CA ARG A 531 2.23 17.84 13.79
C ARG A 531 3.46 17.54 14.64
N ARG A 532 3.29 16.99 15.85
CA ARG A 532 4.42 16.60 16.71
C ARG A 532 5.24 15.47 16.09
N ASP A 533 4.58 14.51 15.45
CA ASP A 533 5.25 13.38 14.79
C ASP A 533 5.89 13.83 13.47
N TRP A 534 5.21 14.62 12.64
CA TRP A 534 5.82 15.28 11.47
C TRP A 534 7.13 15.98 11.85
N TRP A 535 7.10 16.80 12.91
CA TRP A 535 8.27 17.53 13.37
C TRP A 535 9.36 16.63 13.92
N ARG A 536 8.99 15.49 14.49
CA ARG A 536 9.93 14.49 14.99
C ARG A 536 10.69 13.81 13.85
N PHE A 537 10.06 13.55 12.70
CA PHE A 537 10.69 12.86 11.58
C PHE A 537 11.32 13.80 10.56
N PHE A 538 10.70 14.95 10.31
CA PHE A 538 11.08 15.84 9.22
C PHE A 538 11.34 17.29 9.67
N GLY A 539 11.02 17.69 10.91
CA GLY A 539 11.02 19.10 11.32
C GLY A 539 12.15 19.57 12.24
N TRP A 540 11.77 20.03 13.44
CA TRP A 540 12.67 20.63 14.44
C TRP A 540 12.15 20.26 15.84
N SER A 541 12.98 20.30 16.88
CA SER A 541 12.58 19.83 18.22
C SER A 541 11.62 20.74 19.02
N TRP A 542 11.27 21.94 18.52
CA TRP A 542 10.78 23.05 19.37
C TRP A 542 9.30 23.40 19.24
N LEU A 543 8.45 22.54 18.68
CA LEU A 543 7.05 22.88 18.36
C LEU A 543 6.27 23.54 19.50
N LEU A 544 6.46 23.10 20.74
CA LEU A 544 5.71 23.61 21.90
C LEU A 544 6.38 24.79 22.62
N ASP A 545 7.67 25.01 22.39
CA ASP A 545 8.48 26.01 23.08
C ASP A 545 9.63 26.48 22.16
N PRO A 546 9.31 27.18 21.06
CA PRO A 546 10.32 27.66 20.14
C PRO A 546 11.21 28.71 20.82
N PRO A 547 12.50 28.76 20.44
CA PRO A 547 13.40 29.79 20.92
C PRO A 547 12.83 31.20 20.73
N ALA A 548 13.07 32.10 21.70
CA ALA A 548 12.56 33.46 21.64
C ALA A 548 13.05 34.25 20.42
N THR A 549 14.21 33.87 19.87
CA THR A 549 14.82 34.44 18.67
C THR A 549 14.29 33.83 17.36
N ASP A 550 13.54 32.72 17.44
CA ASP A 550 13.02 31.98 16.29
C ASP A 550 11.58 31.48 16.56
N PRO A 551 10.60 32.38 16.82
CA PRO A 551 9.32 32.04 17.43
C PRO A 551 8.26 31.57 16.42
N TYR A 552 8.65 30.97 15.30
CA TYR A 552 7.75 30.82 14.15
C TYR A 552 6.76 29.65 14.26
N TYR A 553 6.92 28.73 15.22
CA TYR A 553 6.03 27.58 15.42
C TYR A 553 5.74 26.78 14.12
N THR A 554 6.63 26.87 13.13
CA THR A 554 6.42 26.38 11.77
C THR A 554 7.74 25.90 11.15
N GLN A 555 7.67 25.01 10.18
CA GLN A 555 8.82 24.48 9.45
C GLN A 555 9.07 25.23 8.12
N ASN A 556 9.41 26.51 8.19
CA ASN A 556 9.84 27.24 6.99
C ASN A 556 11.34 27.06 6.73
N TYR A 557 11.73 27.00 5.46
CA TYR A 557 13.14 27.00 5.05
C TYR A 557 13.31 27.56 3.64
N SER A 558 14.54 27.97 3.34
CA SER A 558 14.93 28.41 2.02
C SER A 558 16.35 27.95 1.70
N PHE A 559 16.67 27.87 0.41
CA PHE A 559 18.01 27.55 -0.10
C PHE A 559 18.23 28.19 -1.47
N ASP A 560 19.49 28.42 -1.82
CA ASP A 560 19.89 28.90 -3.13
C ASP A 560 20.46 27.75 -3.95
N TYR A 561 20.07 27.67 -5.23
CA TYR A 561 20.77 26.83 -6.21
C TYR A 561 21.05 27.67 -7.46
N GLY A 562 22.33 27.99 -7.67
CA GLY A 562 22.74 28.89 -8.75
C GLY A 562 22.10 30.29 -8.58
N PRO A 563 21.44 30.83 -9.61
CA PRO A 563 20.80 32.15 -9.53
C PRO A 563 19.37 32.12 -8.93
N ILE A 564 18.84 30.96 -8.55
CA ILE A 564 17.44 30.80 -8.12
C ILE A 564 17.38 30.60 -6.60
N HIS A 565 16.45 31.29 -5.96
CA HIS A 565 16.12 31.14 -4.54
C HIS A 565 14.85 30.30 -4.38
N PHE A 566 14.93 29.22 -3.60
CA PHE A 566 13.85 28.28 -3.34
C PHE A 566 13.35 28.40 -1.91
N ILE A 567 12.02 28.38 -1.72
CA ILE A 567 11.37 28.64 -0.44
C ILE A 567 10.32 27.56 -0.17
N GLY A 568 10.57 26.71 0.82
CA GLY A 568 9.62 25.72 1.32
C GLY A 568 8.84 26.26 2.50
N MET A 569 7.51 26.28 2.41
CA MET A 569 6.65 26.75 3.49
C MET A 569 5.71 25.65 3.99
N GLU A 570 5.67 25.50 5.31
CA GLU A 570 4.74 24.60 5.98
C GLU A 570 3.33 25.22 5.97
N ALA A 571 2.52 24.79 5.02
CA ALA A 571 1.10 25.09 4.98
C ALA A 571 0.32 24.16 5.92
N TYR A 572 -0.74 24.66 6.53
CA TYR A 572 -1.61 23.82 7.36
C TYR A 572 -3.10 24.15 7.20
N LEU A 573 -3.92 23.11 7.40
CA LEU A 573 -5.36 23.18 7.62
C LEU A 573 -5.61 22.64 9.04
N ASN A 574 -6.05 23.49 9.97
CA ASN A 574 -6.03 23.19 11.41
C ASN A 574 -7.35 22.53 11.89
N TYR A 575 -7.71 21.41 11.27
CA TYR A 575 -8.99 20.70 11.50
C TYR A 575 -9.22 20.35 12.97
N ASP A 576 -8.20 19.86 13.67
CA ASP A 576 -8.28 19.44 15.07
C ASP A 576 -8.28 20.61 16.09
N SER A 577 -8.23 21.86 15.59
CA SER A 577 -8.11 23.09 16.37
C SER A 577 -6.88 23.12 17.30
N TYR A 578 -5.83 22.35 17.01
CA TYR A 578 -4.61 22.35 17.81
C TYR A 578 -3.96 23.74 17.83
N MET A 579 -3.65 24.21 19.04
CA MET A 579 -3.11 25.56 19.30
C MET A 579 -3.78 26.66 18.44
N TYR A 580 -5.11 26.64 18.33
CA TYR A 580 -5.89 27.55 17.46
C TYR A 580 -5.54 29.04 17.60
N ASN A 581 -5.08 29.50 18.77
CA ASN A 581 -4.68 30.90 18.96
C ASN A 581 -3.39 31.28 18.22
N ILE A 582 -2.59 30.30 17.81
CA ILE A 582 -1.38 30.49 17.00
C ILE A 582 -1.74 30.30 15.52
N TYR A 583 -2.41 29.19 15.21
CA TYR A 583 -2.58 28.74 13.84
C TYR A 583 -3.93 29.17 13.20
N GLY A 584 -4.96 29.52 13.98
CA GLY A 584 -6.29 29.77 13.40
C GLY A 584 -6.88 28.50 12.76
N SER A 585 -7.71 28.65 11.73
CA SER A 585 -8.47 27.56 11.09
C SER A 585 -7.83 26.98 9.83
N GLU A 586 -7.29 27.83 8.95
CA GLU A 586 -6.72 27.51 7.64
C GLU A 586 -5.94 28.77 7.25
N SER A 587 -4.67 28.68 6.80
CA SER A 587 -3.82 29.80 6.31
C SER A 587 -2.35 29.72 6.80
N PHE A 588 -1.47 30.56 6.25
CA PHE A 588 -0.20 30.95 6.89
C PHE A 588 -0.38 31.97 8.01
N THR A 589 0.36 31.81 9.10
CA THR A 589 0.38 32.80 10.21
C THR A 589 1.02 34.14 9.80
N ASP A 590 0.67 35.23 10.50
CA ASP A 590 1.32 36.54 10.32
C ASP A 590 2.85 36.46 10.45
N LEU A 591 3.35 35.58 11.33
CA LEU A 591 4.77 35.37 11.55
C LEU A 591 5.43 34.62 10.37
N GLN A 592 4.74 33.66 9.75
CA GLN A 592 5.22 32.99 8.53
C GLN A 592 5.31 33.96 7.36
N ILE A 593 4.30 34.82 7.16
CA ILE A 593 4.31 35.84 6.11
C ILE A 593 5.44 36.86 6.38
N GLN A 594 5.61 37.29 7.62
CA GLN A 594 6.75 38.16 7.98
C GLN A 594 8.10 37.49 7.73
N TRP A 595 8.22 36.19 8.01
CA TRP A 595 9.43 35.42 7.71
C TRP A 595 9.69 35.41 6.20
N LEU A 596 8.67 35.11 5.38
CA LEU A 596 8.76 35.09 3.92
C LEU A 596 9.21 36.44 3.35
N GLU A 597 8.61 37.55 3.81
CA GLU A 597 9.00 38.90 3.37
C GLU A 597 10.48 39.21 3.70
N ASN A 598 10.96 38.76 4.86
CA ASN A 598 12.36 38.97 5.26
C ASN A 598 13.33 38.09 4.46
N ASP A 599 12.93 36.86 4.14
CA ASP A 599 13.69 35.90 3.35
C ASP A 599 13.84 36.39 1.90
N LEU A 600 12.73 36.77 1.26
CA LEU A 600 12.72 37.41 -0.07
C LEU A 600 13.59 38.67 -0.12
N ALA A 601 13.55 39.51 0.92
CA ALA A 601 14.40 40.69 1.00
C ALA A 601 15.90 40.35 1.03
N GLN A 602 16.28 39.23 1.67
CA GLN A 602 17.65 38.72 1.69
C GLN A 602 18.06 38.10 0.35
N ALA A 603 17.11 37.47 -0.35
CA ALA A 603 17.28 36.87 -1.67
C ALA A 603 17.15 37.86 -2.85
N SER A 604 17.12 39.17 -2.60
CA SER A 604 16.95 40.21 -3.63
C SER A 604 18.06 40.27 -4.71
N GLY A 605 19.12 39.48 -4.55
CA GLY A 605 20.17 39.29 -5.55
C GLY A 605 19.95 38.12 -6.52
N SER A 606 18.97 37.25 -6.25
CA SER A 606 18.62 36.09 -7.08
C SER A 606 17.82 36.53 -8.30
N GLU A 607 17.97 35.81 -9.41
CA GLU A 607 17.29 36.12 -10.66
C GLU A 607 15.82 35.73 -10.64
N SER A 608 15.50 34.65 -9.92
CA SER A 608 14.15 34.09 -9.78
C SER A 608 13.91 33.53 -8.39
N GLN A 609 12.64 33.53 -7.97
CA GLN A 609 12.17 33.01 -6.69
C GLN A 609 11.10 31.94 -6.94
N VAL A 610 11.31 30.76 -6.35
CA VAL A 610 10.38 29.62 -6.40
C VAL A 610 9.90 29.34 -4.99
N ILE A 611 8.59 29.43 -4.77
CA ILE A 611 7.95 29.05 -3.51
C ILE A 611 7.19 27.74 -3.69
N PHE A 612 7.19 26.88 -2.68
CA PHE A 612 6.43 25.63 -2.71
C PHE A 612 5.81 25.33 -1.35
N TYR A 613 4.56 24.87 -1.39
CA TYR A 613 3.68 24.61 -0.24
C TYR A 613 2.50 23.75 -0.71
N HIS A 614 1.66 23.25 0.20
CA HIS A 614 0.67 22.22 -0.17
C HIS A 614 -0.62 22.73 -0.85
N TYR A 615 -1.23 23.84 -0.40
CA TYR A 615 -2.51 24.36 -0.92
C TYR A 615 -2.39 25.76 -1.51
N ASP A 616 -3.22 26.13 -2.50
CA ASP A 616 -3.21 27.48 -3.11
C ASP A 616 -3.69 28.57 -2.13
N PHE A 617 -2.73 29.32 -1.56
CA PHE A 617 -2.99 30.48 -0.70
C PHE A 617 -2.82 31.83 -1.43
N SER A 618 -3.23 31.92 -2.70
CA SER A 618 -3.15 33.15 -3.50
C SER A 618 -3.89 34.36 -2.90
N GLU A 619 -4.78 34.17 -1.92
CA GLU A 619 -5.37 35.28 -1.15
C GLU A 619 -4.37 35.94 -0.17
N GLN A 620 -3.27 35.26 0.17
CA GLN A 620 -2.23 35.73 1.09
C GLN A 620 -0.89 35.98 0.41
N ILE A 621 -0.56 35.17 -0.60
CA ILE A 621 0.69 35.26 -1.34
C ILE A 621 0.36 35.76 -2.75
N ASP A 622 0.53 37.06 -2.95
CA ASP A 622 0.42 37.69 -4.28
C ASP A 622 1.80 37.61 -4.96
N LEU A 623 1.95 36.68 -5.91
CA LEU A 623 3.21 36.39 -6.58
C LEU A 623 3.78 37.61 -7.32
N ASP A 624 2.92 38.37 -8.02
CA ASP A 624 3.34 39.58 -8.75
C ASP A 624 3.81 40.66 -7.78
N GLN A 625 3.10 40.86 -6.66
CA GLN A 625 3.47 41.87 -5.66
C GLN A 625 4.75 41.49 -4.89
N MET A 626 4.96 40.21 -4.64
CA MET A 626 6.12 39.69 -3.91
C MET A 626 7.33 39.38 -4.81
N GLU A 627 7.21 39.62 -6.13
CA GLU A 627 8.24 39.33 -7.12
C GLU A 627 8.65 37.83 -7.13
N ILE A 628 7.68 36.94 -6.88
CA ILE A 628 7.86 35.48 -6.93
C ILE A 628 7.51 34.98 -8.33
N GLU A 629 8.43 34.28 -8.98
CA GLU A 629 8.24 33.82 -10.36
C GLU A 629 7.42 32.52 -10.45
N MET A 630 7.52 31.65 -9.44
CA MET A 630 6.82 30.36 -9.45
C MET A 630 6.36 29.96 -8.05
N ALA A 631 5.10 29.53 -7.96
CA ALA A 631 4.52 28.80 -6.85
C ALA A 631 4.12 27.39 -7.30
N LEU A 632 4.53 26.39 -6.54
CA LEU A 632 4.20 24.97 -6.76
C LEU A 632 3.39 24.44 -5.57
N TYR A 633 2.26 23.79 -5.87
CA TYR A 633 1.38 23.21 -4.86
C TYR A 633 0.69 21.92 -5.32
N GLY A 634 -0.08 21.28 -4.44
CA GLY A 634 -0.84 20.06 -4.71
C GLY A 634 -2.24 20.14 -4.13
N HIS A 635 -2.59 19.22 -3.21
CA HIS A 635 -3.83 19.15 -2.42
C HIS A 635 -5.10 18.82 -3.22
N ILE A 636 -5.26 19.40 -4.41
CA ILE A 636 -6.48 19.26 -5.21
C ILE A 636 -6.50 18.01 -6.08
N HIS A 637 -5.45 17.17 -5.99
CA HIS A 637 -5.25 15.94 -6.79
C HIS A 637 -5.62 16.19 -8.26
N SER A 638 -5.09 17.28 -8.82
CA SER A 638 -5.34 17.69 -10.19
C SER A 638 -4.41 18.80 -10.65
N ASN A 639 -4.19 18.84 -11.97
CA ASN A 639 -3.44 19.92 -12.60
C ASN A 639 -4.20 21.25 -12.57
N SER A 640 -3.53 22.33 -12.15
CA SER A 640 -4.04 23.70 -12.16
C SER A 640 -2.95 24.69 -12.56
N GLY A 641 -3.34 25.88 -13.02
CA GLY A 641 -2.44 26.95 -13.44
C GLY A 641 -2.05 26.93 -14.91
N SER A 642 -1.27 27.93 -15.32
CA SER A 642 -0.79 28.08 -16.70
C SER A 642 0.72 27.95 -16.77
N ILE A 643 1.23 27.05 -17.62
CA ILE A 643 2.68 26.87 -17.87
C ILE A 643 3.23 27.81 -18.96
N THR A 644 2.43 28.74 -19.49
CA THR A 644 2.83 29.50 -20.68
C THR A 644 3.63 30.76 -20.41
N SER A 645 3.53 31.33 -19.21
CA SER A 645 4.21 32.58 -18.85
C SER A 645 4.17 32.82 -17.33
N PRO A 646 5.22 33.36 -16.73
CA PRO A 646 5.25 33.70 -15.31
C PRO A 646 4.34 34.90 -14.95
N PRO A 647 3.97 35.06 -13.66
CA PRO A 647 4.26 34.13 -12.57
C PRO A 647 3.47 32.82 -12.73
N TYR A 648 4.16 31.71 -12.49
CA TYR A 648 3.60 30.36 -12.58
C TYR A 648 2.95 30.02 -11.23
N ASN A 649 1.64 29.83 -11.16
CA ASN A 649 0.97 29.29 -9.97
C ASN A 649 0.39 27.92 -10.32
N LEU A 650 1.10 26.84 -9.98
CA LEU A 650 0.89 25.54 -10.59
C LEU A 650 0.57 24.45 -9.55
N SER A 651 -0.54 23.75 -9.78
CA SER A 651 -0.80 22.45 -9.13
C SER A 651 -0.31 21.31 -10.02
N THR A 652 0.30 20.31 -9.41
CA THR A 652 0.63 19.03 -10.05
C THR A 652 -0.41 17.97 -9.65
N GLU A 653 -0.74 17.07 -10.59
CA GLU A 653 -1.60 15.91 -10.33
C GLU A 653 -1.00 15.01 -9.25
N SER A 654 -1.81 14.28 -8.49
CA SER A 654 -1.32 13.47 -7.36
C SER A 654 -0.43 12.32 -7.81
N THR A 655 0.50 11.91 -6.94
CA THR A 655 1.27 10.68 -7.14
C THR A 655 0.43 9.43 -6.83
N CYS A 656 -0.46 9.50 -5.82
CA CYS A 656 -1.32 8.40 -5.38
C CYS A 656 -2.44 8.03 -6.38
N ASP A 657 -3.36 7.17 -5.95
CA ASP A 657 -4.57 6.76 -6.69
C ASP A 657 -4.30 6.11 -8.06
N GLY A 658 -3.12 5.52 -8.26
CA GLY A 658 -2.69 4.97 -9.53
C GLY A 658 -2.33 6.03 -10.58
N ASN A 659 -2.30 7.31 -10.23
CA ASN A 659 -1.94 8.39 -11.15
C ASN A 659 -0.44 8.36 -11.45
N ARG A 660 0.42 8.20 -10.44
CA ARG A 660 1.89 8.16 -10.62
C ARG A 660 2.43 9.43 -11.27
N ALA A 661 1.83 10.57 -10.96
CA ALA A 661 2.07 11.80 -11.68
C ALA A 661 3.23 12.62 -11.08
N TYR A 662 3.98 13.28 -11.95
CA TYR A 662 5.05 14.20 -11.58
C TYR A 662 5.25 15.27 -12.67
N ARG A 663 5.85 16.41 -12.31
CA ARG A 663 6.11 17.51 -13.24
C ARG A 663 7.59 17.86 -13.27
N ILE A 664 8.11 18.11 -14.48
CA ILE A 664 9.49 18.58 -14.67
C ILE A 664 9.48 20.10 -14.85
N ILE A 665 10.42 20.77 -14.20
CA ILE A 665 10.71 22.18 -14.42
C ILE A 665 12.14 22.26 -14.94
N ASN A 666 12.30 22.70 -16.20
CA ASN A 666 13.62 22.97 -16.75
C ASN A 666 14.07 24.36 -16.35
N VAL A 667 15.38 24.50 -16.15
CA VAL A 667 16.05 25.76 -15.85
C VAL A 667 17.10 26.00 -16.91
N ASP A 668 17.04 27.16 -17.56
CA ASP A 668 18.03 27.64 -18.55
C ASP A 668 18.55 29.01 -18.10
N ASP A 669 19.75 29.03 -17.53
CA ASP A 669 20.41 30.25 -17.01
C ASP A 669 19.47 31.12 -16.16
N GLY A 670 18.85 30.50 -15.14
CA GLY A 670 17.91 31.15 -14.22
C GLY A 670 16.45 31.21 -14.70
N SER A 671 16.17 31.04 -16.00
CA SER A 671 14.80 31.05 -16.55
C SER A 671 14.08 29.74 -16.25
N LEU A 672 12.85 29.82 -15.72
CA LEU A 672 12.02 28.67 -15.37
C LEU A 672 11.10 28.25 -16.54
N GLU A 673 11.12 26.97 -16.92
CA GLU A 673 10.30 26.39 -17.98
C GLU A 673 9.57 25.12 -17.50
N PRO A 674 8.37 25.26 -16.89
CA PRO A 674 7.58 24.11 -16.43
C PRO A 674 6.97 23.32 -17.61
N THR A 675 6.97 21.99 -17.51
CA THR A 675 6.31 21.11 -18.48
C THR A 675 4.86 20.82 -18.11
N ASN A 676 4.13 20.15 -19.01
CA ASN A 676 2.94 19.40 -18.57
C ASN A 676 3.36 18.28 -17.62
N THR A 677 2.45 17.87 -16.75
CA THR A 677 2.59 16.69 -15.91
C THR A 677 2.68 15.43 -16.76
N ILE A 678 3.51 14.49 -16.31
CA ILE A 678 3.78 13.18 -16.91
C ILE A 678 3.51 12.08 -15.88
N TYR A 679 3.33 10.85 -16.35
CA TYR A 679 2.83 9.74 -15.53
C TYR A 679 3.78 8.54 -15.65
N ALA A 680 4.28 8.06 -14.51
CA ALA A 680 5.22 6.93 -14.48
C ALA A 680 4.50 5.59 -14.73
N GLY A 681 5.13 4.70 -15.49
CA GLY A 681 4.66 3.32 -15.68
C GLY A 681 3.28 3.17 -16.37
N TRP A 682 2.67 4.23 -16.90
CA TRP A 682 1.37 4.15 -17.56
C TRP A 682 1.50 3.68 -19.02
N ASN A 683 0.49 2.94 -19.50
CA ASN A 683 0.53 2.31 -20.82
C ASN A 683 0.53 3.36 -21.95
N GLY A 684 1.63 3.45 -22.68
CA GLY A 684 1.89 4.46 -23.71
C GLY A 684 2.73 5.65 -23.25
N GLU A 685 3.16 5.69 -21.99
CA GLU A 685 4.03 6.71 -21.39
C GLU A 685 5.19 6.05 -20.63
N GLU A 686 5.63 4.87 -21.05
CA GLU A 686 6.70 4.14 -20.39
C GLU A 686 8.05 4.87 -20.47
N LEU A 687 8.74 4.98 -19.34
CA LEU A 687 10.16 5.27 -19.26
C LEU A 687 10.83 4.13 -18.49
N ASN A 688 11.61 3.31 -19.18
CA ASN A 688 12.16 2.10 -18.56
C ASN A 688 13.56 1.76 -19.06
N ALA A 689 14.45 1.41 -18.14
CA ALA A 689 15.81 0.94 -18.41
C ALA A 689 15.96 -0.53 -18.00
N THR A 690 16.21 -1.41 -18.98
CA THR A 690 16.35 -2.86 -18.75
C THR A 690 17.75 -3.33 -19.09
N PHE A 691 18.42 -3.97 -18.13
CA PHE A 691 19.78 -4.48 -18.32
C PHE A 691 19.79 -5.93 -18.82
N THR A 692 20.76 -6.28 -19.67
CA THR A 692 21.00 -7.65 -20.13
C THR A 692 22.50 -7.90 -20.33
N PRO A 693 23.11 -8.94 -19.72
CA PRO A 693 22.56 -9.79 -18.66
C PRO A 693 22.21 -8.98 -17.38
N GLU A 694 21.90 -9.61 -16.26
CA GLU A 694 21.57 -8.90 -15.03
C GLU A 694 22.67 -7.92 -14.58
N ASN A 695 22.27 -6.74 -14.13
CA ASN A 695 23.16 -5.67 -13.65
C ASN A 695 23.67 -5.95 -12.23
N ASN A 696 24.50 -6.99 -12.08
CA ASN A 696 24.94 -7.49 -10.78
C ASN A 696 26.48 -7.66 -10.66
N GLY A 697 27.23 -7.08 -11.61
CA GLY A 697 28.70 -7.14 -11.62
C GLY A 697 29.31 -8.47 -12.06
N SER A 698 28.50 -9.46 -12.45
CA SER A 698 28.99 -10.77 -12.88
C SER A 698 29.46 -10.83 -14.34
N ALA A 699 29.00 -9.90 -15.18
CA ALA A 699 29.25 -9.90 -16.62
C ALA A 699 30.29 -8.86 -17.03
N ASP A 700 31.25 -9.25 -17.88
CA ASP A 700 32.26 -8.36 -18.45
C ASP A 700 31.71 -7.45 -19.57
N SER A 701 30.50 -7.70 -20.04
CA SER A 701 29.77 -6.87 -20.99
C SER A 701 28.32 -6.77 -20.56
N LEU A 702 27.80 -5.55 -20.45
CA LEU A 702 26.43 -5.27 -20.04
C LEU A 702 25.77 -4.30 -21.03
N PHE A 703 24.51 -4.57 -21.34
CA PHE A 703 23.67 -3.76 -22.22
C PHE A 703 22.50 -3.21 -21.42
N CYS A 704 22.18 -1.94 -21.58
CA CYS A 704 20.94 -1.33 -21.09
C CYS A 704 20.11 -0.91 -22.28
N TYR A 705 18.89 -1.45 -22.39
CA TYR A 705 17.87 -1.02 -23.34
C TYR A 705 16.94 -0.04 -22.63
N ILE A 706 16.79 1.15 -23.19
CA ILE A 706 15.93 2.20 -22.68
C ILE A 706 14.74 2.34 -23.63
N GLU A 707 13.53 2.23 -23.09
CA GLU A 707 12.29 2.58 -23.75
C GLU A 707 11.82 3.93 -23.21
N ASN A 708 11.59 4.90 -24.11
CA ASN A 708 11.00 6.18 -23.76
C ASN A 708 9.80 6.44 -24.67
N SER A 709 8.61 6.12 -24.19
CA SER A 709 7.33 6.46 -24.82
C SER A 709 6.83 7.86 -24.42
N GLN A 710 7.55 8.59 -23.56
CA GLN A 710 7.17 9.94 -23.17
C GLN A 710 7.38 10.94 -24.32
N ASN A 711 6.56 11.99 -24.33
CA ASN A 711 6.70 13.10 -25.28
C ASN A 711 7.82 14.09 -24.92
N LEU A 712 8.59 13.78 -23.88
CA LEU A 712 9.73 14.57 -23.41
C LEU A 712 11.04 13.82 -23.64
N SER A 713 12.08 14.61 -23.94
CA SER A 713 13.45 14.13 -23.98
C SER A 713 14.12 14.44 -22.66
N PHE A 714 14.96 13.53 -22.18
CA PHE A 714 15.73 13.69 -20.94
C PHE A 714 17.21 13.80 -21.30
N THR A 715 17.78 14.98 -21.09
CA THR A 715 19.22 15.22 -21.27
C THR A 715 19.96 14.89 -20.00
N ASP A 716 21.17 14.32 -20.14
CA ASP A 716 22.03 13.97 -19.01
C ASP A 716 21.41 13.00 -17.98
N ALA A 717 20.45 12.17 -18.42
CA ALA A 717 19.91 11.06 -17.65
C ALA A 717 21.04 10.13 -17.18
N GLN A 718 20.89 9.53 -16.00
CA GLN A 718 21.96 8.75 -15.38
C GLN A 718 21.66 7.25 -15.40
N LEU A 719 22.64 6.46 -15.83
CA LEU A 719 22.63 5.01 -15.69
C LEU A 719 23.83 4.56 -14.85
N LYS A 720 23.58 3.64 -13.90
CA LYS A 720 24.63 2.97 -13.11
C LYS A 720 24.81 1.54 -13.60
N PHE A 721 25.97 1.25 -14.21
CA PHE A 721 26.36 -0.09 -14.64
C PHE A 721 27.25 -0.74 -13.58
N ILE A 722 26.79 -1.83 -12.98
CA ILE A 722 27.54 -2.66 -12.04
C ILE A 722 28.36 -3.67 -12.84
N MET A 723 29.67 -3.45 -12.88
CA MET A 723 30.65 -4.17 -13.70
C MET A 723 31.66 -4.93 -12.81
N PRO A 724 32.38 -5.93 -13.33
CA PRO A 724 33.48 -6.56 -12.62
C PRO A 724 34.54 -5.53 -12.22
N ALA A 725 34.94 -5.55 -10.95
CA ALA A 725 35.95 -4.63 -10.42
C ALA A 725 37.35 -4.86 -11.03
N ASN A 726 38.21 -3.84 -10.93
CA ASN A 726 39.62 -3.84 -11.33
C ASN A 726 39.88 -4.06 -12.83
N ALA A 727 38.95 -3.66 -13.70
CA ALA A 727 39.20 -3.65 -15.15
C ALA A 727 40.30 -2.65 -15.53
N GLU A 728 41.03 -2.90 -16.63
CA GLU A 728 42.01 -1.94 -17.15
C GLU A 728 41.31 -0.68 -17.70
N GLU A 729 40.12 -0.86 -18.26
CA GLU A 729 39.27 0.20 -18.82
C GLU A 729 37.80 -0.26 -18.87
N TYR A 730 36.86 0.69 -18.79
CA TYR A 730 35.43 0.45 -19.04
C TYR A 730 35.03 1.20 -20.31
N LEU A 731 34.78 0.46 -21.39
CA LEU A 731 34.45 1.01 -22.70
C LEU A 731 32.95 1.20 -22.82
N VAL A 732 32.52 2.45 -23.03
CA VAL A 732 31.11 2.82 -23.12
C VAL A 732 30.72 3.07 -24.57
N ASN A 733 29.55 2.57 -24.97
CA ASN A 733 28.93 2.86 -26.25
C ASN A 733 27.58 3.56 -26.04
N ASN A 734 27.35 4.61 -26.84
CA ASN A 734 26.10 5.38 -26.85
C ASN A 734 25.74 6.07 -25.52
N GLY A 735 26.76 6.53 -24.81
CA GLY A 735 26.67 7.30 -23.57
C GLY A 735 28.05 7.84 -23.18
N THR A 736 28.11 8.65 -22.13
CA THR A 736 29.34 9.28 -21.62
C THR A 736 29.64 8.75 -20.23
N LEU A 737 30.79 8.09 -20.05
CA LEU A 737 31.28 7.71 -18.72
C LEU A 737 31.66 8.96 -17.91
N THR A 738 30.96 9.22 -16.82
CA THR A 738 31.16 10.42 -15.97
C THR A 738 32.04 10.13 -14.76
N GLN A 739 31.84 8.98 -14.11
CA GLN A 739 32.65 8.54 -12.97
C GLN A 739 32.66 7.00 -12.84
N ILE A 740 33.65 6.48 -12.13
CA ILE A 740 33.77 5.04 -11.81
C ILE A 740 34.07 4.90 -10.32
N ASP A 741 33.22 4.16 -9.61
CA ASP A 741 33.56 3.64 -8.29
C ASP A 741 34.06 2.21 -8.39
N ASP A 742 35.38 1.99 -8.34
CA ASP A 742 36.01 0.66 -8.39
C ASP A 742 36.61 0.24 -7.03
N SER A 743 36.08 0.79 -5.93
CA SER A 743 36.60 0.52 -4.58
C SER A 743 35.98 -0.71 -3.91
N GLY A 744 34.82 -1.16 -4.39
CA GLY A 744 34.03 -2.24 -3.83
C GLY A 744 34.35 -3.63 -4.41
N ALA A 745 33.44 -4.58 -4.17
CA ALA A 745 33.49 -5.91 -4.79
C ALA A 745 33.21 -5.88 -6.30
N PHE A 746 32.50 -4.84 -6.75
CA PHE A 746 32.17 -4.53 -8.13
C PHE A 746 32.52 -3.08 -8.42
N ALA A 747 32.72 -2.75 -9.69
CA ALA A 747 32.81 -1.38 -10.14
C ALA A 747 31.42 -0.83 -10.49
N VAL A 748 31.12 0.40 -10.09
CA VAL A 748 29.93 1.12 -10.55
C VAL A 748 30.37 2.17 -11.56
N CYS A 749 29.98 1.97 -12.82
CA CYS A 749 30.22 2.92 -13.91
C CYS A 749 29.00 3.81 -14.11
N TYR A 750 29.18 5.11 -13.95
CA TYR A 750 28.12 6.11 -14.09
C TYR A 750 28.14 6.65 -15.50
N ILE A 751 27.01 6.53 -16.19
CA ILE A 751 26.88 6.90 -17.60
C ILE A 751 25.83 7.99 -17.74
N SER A 752 26.22 9.16 -18.23
CA SER A 752 25.29 10.18 -18.73
C SER A 752 24.81 9.79 -20.12
N VAL A 753 23.51 9.90 -20.36
CA VAL A 753 22.87 9.57 -21.63
C VAL A 753 21.76 10.56 -21.96
N ASN A 754 21.62 10.91 -23.25
CA ASN A 754 20.50 11.70 -23.73
C ASN A 754 19.42 10.75 -24.27
N ILE A 755 18.25 10.74 -23.63
CA ILE A 755 17.10 9.90 -23.97
C ILE A 755 16.12 10.74 -24.81
N PRO A 756 15.99 10.51 -26.13
CA PRO A 756 15.07 11.29 -26.96
C PRO A 756 13.61 10.93 -26.67
N ALA A 757 12.69 11.87 -26.89
CA ALA A 757 11.25 11.65 -26.75
C ALA A 757 10.74 10.62 -27.77
N ASN A 758 9.85 9.72 -27.35
CA ASN A 758 9.25 8.68 -28.21
C ASN A 758 10.28 7.80 -28.96
N GLU A 759 11.47 7.60 -28.40
CA GLU A 759 12.53 6.80 -29.00
C GLU A 759 13.15 5.82 -28.01
N ASN A 760 13.61 4.69 -28.55
CA ASN A 760 14.29 3.67 -27.77
C ASN A 760 15.80 3.77 -28.00
N LEU A 761 16.58 3.55 -26.96
CA LEU A 761 18.03 3.67 -26.97
C LEU A 761 18.68 2.39 -26.42
N SER A 762 19.91 2.12 -26.84
CA SER A 762 20.73 1.08 -26.21
C SER A 762 22.09 1.65 -25.84
N VAL A 763 22.47 1.46 -24.58
CA VAL A 763 23.77 1.83 -23.99
C VAL A 763 24.50 0.56 -23.62
N SER A 764 25.82 0.49 -23.79
CA SER A 764 26.57 -0.66 -23.32
C SER A 764 27.90 -0.30 -22.69
N VAL A 765 28.31 -1.11 -21.72
CA VAL A 765 29.60 -1.00 -21.04
C VAL A 765 30.32 -2.34 -21.11
N VAL A 766 31.60 -2.30 -21.46
CA VAL A 766 32.48 -3.49 -21.53
C VAL A 766 33.71 -3.27 -20.66
N ALA A 767 33.96 -4.20 -19.74
CA ALA A 767 35.16 -4.24 -18.92
C ALA A 767 36.32 -4.86 -19.71
N GLY A 768 37.35 -4.06 -20.00
CA GLY A 768 38.54 -4.48 -20.72
C GLY A 768 39.58 -5.13 -19.79
N PHE A 769 39.90 -6.41 -20.03
CA PHE A 769 41.05 -7.08 -19.43
C PHE A 769 41.96 -7.58 -20.58
N ASN A 770 42.94 -6.79 -21.01
CA ASN A 770 43.85 -7.06 -22.16
C ASN A 770 43.16 -7.32 -23.52
N ALA A 771 42.71 -6.27 -24.22
CA ALA A 771 42.32 -6.37 -25.64
C ALA A 771 42.64 -5.11 -26.47
N SER A 772 43.19 -5.32 -27.67
CA SER A 772 43.31 -4.31 -28.72
C SER A 772 41.94 -3.77 -29.14
N THR A 773 41.85 -2.46 -29.38
CA THR A 773 40.67 -1.61 -29.70
C THR A 773 39.86 -1.97 -30.96
N GLU A 774 39.84 -3.23 -31.44
CA GLU A 774 39.17 -3.61 -32.70
C GLU A 774 37.95 -4.53 -32.56
N ASN A 775 37.49 -4.90 -31.38
CA ASN A 775 36.27 -5.71 -31.23
C ASN A 775 35.35 -5.23 -30.10
N ILE A 776 34.82 -4.02 -30.24
CA ILE A 776 33.59 -3.64 -29.51
C ILE A 776 32.44 -4.38 -30.21
N ILE A 777 31.90 -5.41 -29.55
CA ILE A 777 30.71 -6.14 -30.02
C ILE A 777 29.50 -5.29 -29.66
N VAL A 778 29.00 -4.53 -30.63
CA VAL A 778 27.68 -3.90 -30.58
C VAL A 778 26.67 -4.95 -31.05
N PRO A 779 25.68 -5.36 -30.25
CA PRO A 779 24.49 -6.01 -30.75
C PRO A 779 23.82 -5.00 -31.69
N GLN A 780 23.88 -5.28 -32.98
CA GLN A 780 23.06 -4.56 -33.94
C GLN A 780 21.61 -4.88 -33.59
N ASP A 781 20.74 -3.86 -33.47
CA ASP A 781 19.30 -4.04 -33.26
C ASP A 781 18.78 -5.26 -34.00
N PHE A 782 18.03 -6.13 -33.34
CA PHE A 782 17.38 -7.28 -33.96
C PHE A 782 16.39 -6.79 -35.03
N GLN A 783 16.86 -6.65 -36.28
CA GLN A 783 16.07 -6.03 -37.34
C GLN A 783 14.98 -6.96 -37.87
N LEU A 784 13.76 -6.84 -37.33
CA LEU A 784 12.55 -7.41 -37.94
C LEU A 784 12.11 -6.54 -39.12
N THR A 785 12.18 -7.07 -40.33
CA THR A 785 11.79 -6.38 -41.57
C THR A 785 10.86 -7.22 -42.41
N ASN A 786 10.13 -6.58 -43.31
CA ASN A 786 9.37 -7.29 -44.31
C ASN A 786 9.35 -6.53 -45.65
N TYR A 787 9.42 -7.25 -46.76
CA TYR A 787 9.32 -6.66 -48.10
C TYR A 787 8.64 -7.62 -49.09
N PRO A 788 7.71 -7.13 -49.94
CA PRO A 788 7.18 -5.76 -49.97
C PRO A 788 6.26 -5.44 -48.77
N ASN A 789 6.05 -4.14 -48.49
CA ASN A 789 5.02 -3.61 -47.57
C ASN A 789 4.54 -2.25 -48.10
N PRO A 790 3.26 -2.06 -48.51
CA PRO A 790 2.21 -3.07 -48.59
C PRO A 790 2.55 -4.22 -49.55
N PHE A 791 1.95 -5.40 -49.36
CA PHE A 791 2.21 -6.60 -50.16
C PHE A 791 0.94 -7.15 -50.84
N ASN A 792 1.11 -7.91 -51.93
CA ASN A 792 0.02 -8.57 -52.67
C ASN A 792 0.53 -9.84 -53.42
N PRO A 793 0.03 -11.05 -53.13
CA PRO A 793 -0.53 -11.49 -51.86
C PRO A 793 0.56 -11.90 -50.85
N SER A 794 1.85 -11.86 -51.23
CA SER A 794 2.95 -12.37 -50.39
C SER A 794 3.99 -11.32 -49.98
N THR A 795 4.53 -11.44 -48.76
CA THR A 795 5.68 -10.67 -48.24
C THR A 795 6.74 -11.61 -47.69
N THR A 796 8.01 -11.23 -47.80
CA THR A 796 9.11 -11.92 -47.12
C THR A 796 9.41 -11.19 -45.83
N ILE A 797 9.36 -11.92 -44.71
CA ILE A 797 9.69 -11.46 -43.36
C ILE A 797 11.14 -11.87 -43.09
N SER A 798 12.01 -10.91 -42.79
CA SER A 798 13.43 -11.14 -42.56
C SER A 798 13.85 -10.65 -41.19
N PHE A 799 14.61 -11.47 -40.46
CA PHE A 799 15.14 -11.13 -39.15
C PHE A 799 16.43 -11.91 -38.85
N SER A 800 17.22 -11.41 -37.91
CA SER A 800 18.43 -12.04 -37.41
C SER A 800 18.24 -12.44 -35.96
N LEU A 801 18.90 -13.50 -35.48
CA LEU A 801 18.97 -13.88 -34.06
C LEU A 801 20.40 -14.25 -33.66
N ILE A 802 20.80 -13.95 -32.42
CA ILE A 802 22.05 -14.43 -31.82
C ILE A 802 21.75 -15.78 -31.17
N GLN A 803 22.64 -16.76 -31.34
CA GLN A 803 22.42 -18.15 -30.92
C GLN A 803 22.44 -18.31 -29.38
N THR A 804 21.38 -17.90 -28.69
CA THR A 804 21.23 -18.09 -27.22
C THR A 804 19.85 -18.62 -26.77
N SER A 805 18.80 -18.56 -27.59
CA SER A 805 17.47 -19.08 -27.20
C SER A 805 17.14 -20.43 -27.87
N SER A 806 16.63 -21.39 -27.08
CA SER A 806 16.19 -22.70 -27.59
C SER A 806 14.77 -22.70 -28.16
N PHE A 807 14.02 -21.59 -28.03
CA PHE A 807 12.64 -21.44 -28.49
C PHE A 807 12.40 -20.09 -29.15
N VAL A 808 12.14 -20.11 -30.46
CA VAL A 808 11.78 -18.93 -31.26
C VAL A 808 10.38 -19.13 -31.82
N THR A 809 9.50 -18.16 -31.65
CA THR A 809 8.15 -18.17 -32.23
C THR A 809 7.94 -16.97 -33.15
N LEU A 810 7.29 -17.18 -34.28
CA LEU A 810 6.93 -16.15 -35.25
C LEU A 810 5.45 -16.30 -35.62
N GLY A 811 4.64 -15.28 -35.35
CA GLY A 811 3.20 -15.30 -35.62
C GLY A 811 2.69 -14.06 -36.33
N ILE A 812 1.60 -14.21 -37.08
CA ILE A 812 0.83 -13.12 -37.70
C ILE A 812 -0.47 -12.94 -36.93
N TYR A 813 -0.83 -11.70 -36.60
CA TYR A 813 -1.99 -11.34 -35.80
C TYR A 813 -2.86 -10.30 -36.50
N ASN A 814 -4.18 -10.36 -36.29
CA ASN A 814 -5.12 -9.35 -36.77
C ASN A 814 -5.24 -8.18 -35.77
N LEU A 815 -6.02 -7.15 -36.12
CA LEU A 815 -6.26 -5.98 -35.26
C LEU A 815 -6.92 -6.30 -33.91
N LYS A 816 -7.54 -7.46 -33.74
CA LYS A 816 -8.14 -7.91 -32.47
C LYS A 816 -7.17 -8.72 -31.61
N GLY A 817 -5.88 -8.77 -31.98
CA GLY A 817 -4.88 -9.59 -31.29
C GLY A 817 -5.04 -11.10 -31.52
N GLN A 818 -5.91 -11.53 -32.45
CA GLN A 818 -6.10 -12.95 -32.73
C GLN A 818 -5.01 -13.44 -33.68
N ARG A 819 -4.40 -14.59 -33.38
CA ARG A 819 -3.40 -15.22 -34.25
C ARG A 819 -4.07 -15.72 -35.54
N VAL A 820 -3.54 -15.25 -36.66
CA VAL A 820 -3.98 -15.54 -38.03
C VAL A 820 -3.15 -16.66 -38.64
N LYS A 821 -1.83 -16.64 -38.42
CA LYS A 821 -0.89 -17.62 -38.96
C LYS A 821 0.25 -17.87 -37.97
N ASP A 822 0.57 -19.13 -37.72
CA ASP A 822 1.82 -19.52 -37.05
C ASP A 822 2.89 -19.85 -38.10
N LEU A 823 4.01 -19.13 -38.04
CA LEU A 823 5.15 -19.27 -38.93
C LEU A 823 6.37 -19.90 -38.22
N SER A 824 6.24 -20.30 -36.96
CA SER A 824 7.33 -20.83 -36.13
C SER A 824 7.94 -22.12 -36.70
N SER A 825 7.13 -22.96 -37.34
CA SER A 825 7.61 -24.19 -38.00
C SER A 825 8.54 -23.91 -39.20
N SER A 826 8.43 -22.74 -39.82
CA SER A 826 9.29 -22.31 -40.94
C SER A 826 10.71 -21.91 -40.49
N LEU A 827 10.96 -21.87 -39.18
CA LEU A 827 12.24 -21.47 -38.58
C LEU A 827 13.24 -22.63 -38.49
N CYS A 828 12.90 -23.83 -38.95
CA CYS A 828 13.79 -25.00 -38.90
C CYS A 828 14.94 -24.99 -39.93
N HIS A 829 14.98 -24.02 -40.85
CA HIS A 829 15.97 -23.90 -41.92
C HIS A 829 16.55 -22.48 -42.00
N PRO A 830 17.59 -22.15 -41.22
CA PRO A 830 18.27 -20.86 -41.33
C PRO A 830 18.97 -20.70 -42.69
N GLU A 831 18.92 -19.50 -43.27
CA GLU A 831 19.43 -19.25 -44.63
C GLU A 831 20.96 -19.17 -44.68
N SER A 832 21.62 -18.83 -43.58
CA SER A 832 23.08 -18.87 -43.42
C SER A 832 23.53 -18.70 -41.97
N VAL A 833 24.71 -19.24 -41.64
CA VAL A 833 25.45 -18.91 -40.42
C VAL A 833 26.48 -17.84 -40.81
N GLY A 834 26.28 -16.60 -40.35
CA GLY A 834 27.29 -15.55 -40.48
C GLY A 834 28.51 -15.86 -39.61
N GLY A 835 29.69 -15.36 -39.99
CA GLY A 835 30.96 -15.66 -39.31
C GLY A 835 31.11 -15.12 -37.87
N ARG A 836 30.01 -14.88 -37.15
CA ARG A 836 29.93 -14.24 -35.82
C ARG A 836 28.77 -14.76 -34.93
N GLY A 837 28.18 -15.94 -35.21
CA GLY A 837 27.13 -16.55 -34.37
C GLY A 837 25.71 -16.00 -34.56
N GLU A 838 25.52 -15.04 -35.46
CA GLU A 838 24.23 -14.53 -35.92
C GLU A 838 23.61 -15.48 -36.96
N ILE A 839 22.36 -15.88 -36.74
CA ILE A 839 21.56 -16.72 -37.62
C ILE A 839 20.50 -15.86 -38.29
N LYS A 840 20.51 -15.81 -39.63
CA LYS A 840 19.53 -15.07 -40.42
C LYS A 840 18.37 -15.96 -40.86
N TYR A 841 17.16 -15.46 -40.67
CA TYR A 841 15.92 -16.09 -41.06
C TYR A 841 15.21 -15.25 -42.13
N SER A 842 14.64 -15.92 -43.13
CA SER A 842 13.66 -15.30 -44.01
C SER A 842 12.49 -16.27 -44.21
N VAL A 843 11.29 -15.76 -43.97
CA VAL A 843 10.04 -16.54 -43.97
C VAL A 843 9.04 -15.83 -44.86
N ASN A 844 8.44 -16.57 -45.80
CA ASN A 844 7.40 -16.02 -46.67
C ASN A 844 6.02 -16.19 -46.03
N TRP A 845 5.24 -15.11 -46.00
CA TRP A 845 3.80 -15.19 -45.74
C TRP A 845 3.04 -14.83 -47.02
N ASP A 846 2.13 -15.71 -47.43
CA ASP A 846 1.36 -15.65 -48.67
C ASP A 846 -0.05 -15.03 -48.50
N GLY A 847 -0.30 -14.41 -47.34
CA GLY A 847 -1.61 -13.81 -47.04
C GLY A 847 -2.70 -14.84 -46.76
N THR A 848 -2.35 -16.03 -46.26
CA THR A 848 -3.29 -17.07 -45.81
C THR A 848 -3.30 -17.24 -44.29
N ASP A 849 -4.37 -17.80 -43.74
CA ASP A 849 -4.47 -18.23 -42.34
C ASP A 849 -3.89 -19.65 -42.13
N ASP A 850 -3.95 -20.17 -40.90
CA ASP A 850 -3.49 -21.53 -40.56
C ASP A 850 -4.19 -22.65 -41.37
N ASN A 851 -5.39 -22.40 -41.91
CA ASN A 851 -6.13 -23.35 -42.75
C ASN A 851 -5.79 -23.23 -44.25
N GLY A 852 -4.89 -22.31 -44.63
CA GLY A 852 -4.54 -22.02 -46.02
C GLY A 852 -5.60 -21.19 -46.75
N ILE A 853 -6.52 -20.55 -46.02
CA ILE A 853 -7.55 -19.68 -46.60
C ILE A 853 -7.01 -18.25 -46.65
N GLY A 854 -7.12 -17.60 -47.81
CA GLY A 854 -6.64 -16.23 -47.99
C GLY A 854 -7.39 -15.21 -47.12
N VAL A 855 -6.67 -14.39 -46.37
CA VAL A 855 -7.24 -13.39 -45.45
C VAL A 855 -7.67 -12.11 -46.17
N SER A 856 -8.44 -11.23 -45.51
CA SER A 856 -8.91 -9.97 -46.10
C SER A 856 -7.79 -8.93 -46.21
N SER A 857 -7.89 -8.01 -47.18
CA SER A 857 -7.02 -6.82 -47.21
C SER A 857 -7.14 -6.05 -45.89
N GLY A 858 -6.03 -5.58 -45.34
CA GLY A 858 -6.04 -4.94 -44.02
C GLY A 858 -4.67 -4.88 -43.36
N ILE A 859 -4.67 -4.38 -42.12
CA ILE A 859 -3.48 -4.29 -41.27
C ILE A 859 -3.33 -5.59 -40.47
N TYR A 860 -2.11 -6.10 -40.42
CA TYR A 860 -1.70 -7.24 -39.60
C TYR A 860 -0.43 -6.89 -38.82
N PHE A 861 -0.15 -7.65 -37.77
CA PHE A 861 1.08 -7.52 -36.98
C PHE A 861 1.87 -8.82 -37.06
N ILE A 862 3.16 -8.72 -37.35
CA ILE A 862 4.14 -9.79 -37.17
C ILE A 862 4.60 -9.70 -35.72
N LYS A 863 4.59 -10.80 -34.96
CA LYS A 863 5.22 -10.90 -33.64
C LYS A 863 6.31 -11.95 -33.68
N LEU A 864 7.53 -11.58 -33.30
CA LEU A 864 8.69 -12.45 -33.14
C LEU A 864 9.03 -12.50 -31.65
N LYS A 865 9.12 -13.70 -31.06
CA LYS A 865 9.56 -13.90 -29.68
C LYS A 865 10.72 -14.90 -29.62
N SER A 866 11.74 -14.58 -28.85
CA SER A 866 12.96 -15.38 -28.67
C SER A 866 13.45 -15.23 -27.22
N GLY A 867 13.22 -16.25 -26.38
CA GLY A 867 13.39 -16.10 -24.92
C GLY A 867 12.44 -15.02 -24.39
N ASP A 868 12.98 -14.07 -23.63
CA ASP A 868 12.23 -12.95 -23.04
C ASP A 868 12.10 -11.74 -23.96
N GLN A 869 12.74 -11.76 -25.13
CA GLN A 869 12.63 -10.69 -26.12
C GLN A 869 11.42 -10.89 -27.04
N GLU A 870 10.55 -9.88 -27.17
CA GLU A 870 9.45 -9.82 -28.14
C GLU A 870 9.58 -8.58 -29.05
N ASN A 871 9.37 -8.73 -30.36
CA ASN A 871 9.37 -7.63 -31.32
C ASN A 871 8.14 -7.73 -32.23
N SER A 872 7.43 -6.62 -32.41
CA SER A 872 6.20 -6.54 -33.22
C SER A 872 6.34 -5.58 -34.39
N LYS A 873 5.86 -5.96 -35.58
CA LYS A 873 5.88 -5.10 -36.78
C LYS A 873 4.57 -5.08 -37.54
N LYS A 874 4.08 -3.87 -37.82
CA LYS A 874 2.87 -3.63 -38.62
C LYS A 874 3.11 -3.86 -40.11
N ILE A 875 2.23 -4.62 -40.75
CA ILE A 875 2.25 -4.93 -42.19
C ILE A 875 0.87 -4.74 -42.83
N MET A 876 0.84 -4.45 -44.13
CA MET A 876 -0.41 -4.17 -44.87
C MET A 876 -0.56 -5.09 -46.08
N LEU A 877 -1.64 -5.89 -46.08
CA LEU A 877 -2.06 -6.70 -47.23
C LEU A 877 -3.00 -5.89 -48.12
N LEU A 878 -2.64 -5.76 -49.40
CA LEU A 878 -3.52 -5.25 -50.46
C LEU A 878 -3.85 -6.42 -51.40
N LYS A 879 -5.13 -6.68 -51.66
CA LYS A 879 -5.56 -7.58 -52.74
C LYS A 879 -5.84 -6.82 -54.02
#